data_AF-A0A7K6GJ43-F1
#
_entry.id   AF-A0A7K6GJ43-F1
#
_cell.length_a   1.000
_cell.length_b   1.000
_cell.length_c   1.000
_cell.angle_alpha   90.00
_cell.angle_beta   90.00
_cell.angle_gamma   90.00
#
_symmetry.space_group_name_H-M   'P 1'
#
loop_
_entity.id
_entity.type
_entity.pdbx_description
1 polymer ?
#
loop_
_entity_poly.entity_id
_entity_poly.type
_entity_poly.pdbx_seq_one_letter_code
_entity_poly.pdbx_strand_id
1 'polypeptide(L)'
;GLLQAKELGLQVFHGGTALKDGRVVTNGGRVLSVTAVKQDLMEALGEANRGVATIHFQGATFRRDIGQRGLRLLQQPLYVSPGRGGQPRCSLLPLTSGPSLMGPAERSFGVCYFPSIRSVPCLFLAGGRSEGGGFAAFFDLKASGYDDPILVSQTKGLGPKLQVAQVCKRHDTIGQDLVALCINDLLAQGAEPLFFLSHLACSKLDAEVMETIREGIAEACKSAGCAFLGGEVTAVAASCPAGHCDLAGFVVGAVERGQRLLGLQRAEEGDVLLGLGSPGIHGRGFGVVRNILLASSLRCSSPAPGSCGHSTLGDVLLTPGKMFSPALLPVLRSGHVKGFAPTAEGLLGGIARVLPEHVSAVLDALSWKIPEIFCWLYKEGNLSAEEMAQTFPCGIGAVLVVQKDLAQHVLQDIQRHQEAWLIGKVVVPCHTAGSHIEVENLAEALQLSSPQQLLSNTTAQIQPQPRKRKVKVAVLVSGAGSTLSALIGSAREPGSCAQLVLVISNKSGVEELRNAARAGIPTRVIDHKLYGSRSEFDSTIDRVLEEFSVELICLSGFTRVLSSAFLRKWKGKILNASPSLSPLIEDGSTHQEPLEGGFKVTGCTVHFVLVSGLRAGTAGKGISFFLFFLETETGRGNRNEAALSAFPRALQLVASGAAWLGAHGRTCWRR
;
A
#
# COMPACT_ATOMS: atom_id res chain seq x y z
N GLY A 1 11.82 -20.92 37.92
CA GLY A 1 11.46 -20.64 36.52
C GLY A 1 10.02 -21.01 36.24
N LEU A 2 9.78 -21.97 35.34
CA LEU A 2 8.42 -22.30 34.84
C LEU A 2 7.43 -22.73 35.93
N LEU A 3 7.87 -23.56 36.88
CA LEU A 3 7.02 -24.00 38.00
C LEU A 3 6.62 -22.83 38.92
N GLN A 4 7.57 -21.94 39.25
CA GLN A 4 7.32 -20.75 40.05
C GLN A 4 6.36 -19.76 39.36
N ALA A 5 6.46 -19.58 38.04
CA ALA A 5 5.51 -18.76 37.30
C ALA A 5 4.09 -19.35 37.33
N LYS A 6 3.98 -20.68 37.28
CA LYS A 6 2.70 -21.40 37.41
C LYS A 6 2.12 -21.30 38.83
N GLU A 7 2.96 -21.36 39.86
CA GLU A 7 2.57 -21.15 41.27
C GLU A 7 2.03 -19.73 41.52
N LEU A 8 2.49 -18.73 40.75
CA LEU A 8 1.94 -17.37 40.75
C LEU A 8 0.61 -17.23 39.99
N GLY A 9 0.03 -18.33 39.48
CA GLY A 9 -1.22 -18.33 38.73
C GLY A 9 -1.10 -17.82 37.29
N LEU A 10 0.10 -17.80 36.73
CA LEU A 10 0.37 -17.28 35.39
C LEU A 10 0.45 -18.41 34.37
N GLN A 11 0.01 -18.14 33.14
CA GLN A 11 0.12 -19.09 32.03
C GLN A 11 1.40 -18.84 31.25
N VAL A 12 2.23 -19.87 31.11
CA VAL A 12 3.49 -19.79 30.36
C VAL A 12 3.43 -20.70 29.14
N PHE A 13 3.52 -20.11 27.96
CA PHE A 13 3.61 -20.79 26.67
C PHE A 13 5.06 -20.82 26.21
N HIS A 14 5.56 -21.97 25.81
CA HIS A 14 6.93 -22.11 25.32
C HIS A 14 6.97 -22.87 24.00
N GLY A 15 7.70 -22.35 23.02
CA GLY A 15 7.73 -22.90 21.65
C GLY A 15 9.14 -23.24 21.12
N GLY A 16 10.19 -22.67 21.74
CA GLY A 16 11.59 -22.89 21.37
C GLY A 16 12.37 -23.60 22.46
N THR A 17 11.85 -24.71 22.99
CA THR A 17 12.46 -25.46 24.10
C THR A 17 12.61 -26.95 23.79
N ALA A 18 13.65 -27.58 24.32
CA ALA A 18 13.83 -29.03 24.30
C ALA A 18 13.97 -29.58 25.73
N LEU A 19 13.68 -30.87 25.92
CA LEU A 19 13.93 -31.55 27.19
C LEU A 19 15.32 -32.23 27.12
N LYS A 20 16.24 -31.87 28.03
CA LYS A 20 17.54 -32.54 28.19
C LYS A 20 17.77 -32.86 29.67
N ASP A 21 18.08 -34.12 29.97
CA ASP A 21 18.36 -34.59 31.33
C ASP A 21 17.29 -34.19 32.37
N GLY A 22 16.01 -34.32 31.98
CA GLY A 22 14.87 -33.96 32.83
C GLY A 22 14.67 -32.45 33.05
N ARG A 23 15.44 -31.60 32.37
CA ARG A 23 15.34 -30.13 32.44
C ARG A 23 14.90 -29.56 31.09
N VAL A 24 14.05 -28.53 31.14
CA VAL A 24 13.65 -27.77 29.95
C VAL A 24 14.76 -26.78 29.62
N VAL A 25 15.32 -26.88 28.41
CA VAL A 25 16.39 -26.02 27.88
C VAL A 25 15.93 -25.28 26.63
N THR A 26 16.57 -24.18 26.28
CA THR A 26 16.24 -23.38 25.08
C THR A 26 16.75 -24.06 23.80
N ASN A 27 15.99 -23.99 22.70
CA ASN A 27 16.29 -24.56 21.39
C ASN A 27 15.95 -23.58 20.23
N GLY A 28 16.51 -22.36 20.29
CA GLY A 28 16.35 -21.32 19.26
C GLY A 28 15.04 -20.51 19.31
N GLY A 29 15.07 -19.28 18.77
CA GLY A 29 13.88 -18.43 18.56
C GLY A 29 13.35 -17.65 19.78
N ARG A 30 12.11 -17.13 19.68
CA ARG A 30 11.35 -16.57 20.82
C ARG A 30 10.89 -17.72 21.71
N VAL A 31 11.56 -17.89 22.84
CA VAL A 31 11.49 -19.13 23.63
C VAL A 31 10.19 -19.24 24.45
N LEU A 32 9.70 -18.13 25.03
CA LEU A 32 8.67 -18.12 26.07
C LEU A 32 7.72 -16.92 25.93
N SER A 33 6.44 -17.12 26.27
CA SER A 33 5.42 -16.07 26.46
C SER A 33 4.72 -16.29 27.80
N VAL A 34 4.62 -15.25 28.62
CA VAL A 34 3.94 -15.29 29.93
C VAL A 34 2.70 -14.41 29.84
N THR A 35 1.55 -14.99 30.17
CA THR A 35 0.25 -14.33 30.11
C THR A 35 -0.34 -14.24 31.52
N ALA A 36 -0.82 -13.05 31.86
CA ALA A 36 -1.57 -12.77 33.08
C ALA A 36 -2.95 -12.25 32.69
N VAL A 37 -3.99 -12.71 33.41
CA VAL A 37 -5.36 -12.22 33.24
C VAL A 37 -5.78 -11.53 34.53
N LYS A 38 -6.06 -10.23 34.44
CA LYS A 38 -6.56 -9.38 35.54
C LYS A 38 -7.68 -8.48 35.03
N GLN A 39 -8.41 -7.86 35.95
CA GLN A 39 -9.51 -6.94 35.62
C GLN A 39 -9.01 -5.59 35.09
N ASP A 40 -7.78 -5.20 35.47
CA ASP A 40 -7.13 -3.97 35.01
C ASP A 40 -5.85 -4.26 34.19
N LEU A 41 -5.59 -3.44 33.18
CA LEU A 41 -4.46 -3.61 32.26
C LEU A 41 -3.10 -3.33 32.92
N MET A 42 -3.04 -2.39 33.87
CA MET A 42 -1.82 -2.08 34.61
C MET A 42 -1.45 -3.22 35.54
N GLU A 43 -2.43 -3.80 36.24
CA GLU A 43 -2.24 -4.99 37.06
C GLU A 43 -1.86 -6.21 36.21
N ALA A 44 -2.56 -6.46 35.10
CA ALA A 44 -2.23 -7.57 34.19
C ALA A 44 -0.79 -7.44 33.68
N LEU A 45 -0.37 -6.24 33.29
CA LEU A 45 0.98 -6.01 32.80
C LEU A 45 2.04 -6.13 33.90
N GLY A 46 1.74 -5.64 35.11
CA GLY A 46 2.63 -5.78 36.27
C GLY A 46 2.86 -7.24 36.65
N GLU A 47 1.78 -8.03 36.67
CA GLU A 47 1.81 -9.47 36.96
C GLU A 47 2.55 -10.27 35.89
N ALA A 48 2.31 -9.98 34.61
CA ALA A 48 3.03 -10.61 33.51
C ALA A 48 4.55 -10.33 33.59
N ASN A 49 4.94 -9.08 33.86
CA ASN A 49 6.34 -8.70 34.02
C ASN A 49 7.00 -9.36 35.24
N ARG A 50 6.30 -9.46 36.38
CA ARG A 50 6.75 -10.20 37.56
C ARG A 50 6.94 -11.69 37.25
N GLY A 51 5.98 -12.28 36.52
CA GLY A 51 6.06 -13.68 36.10
C GLY A 51 7.27 -13.98 35.23
N VAL A 52 7.49 -13.16 34.21
CA VAL A 52 8.67 -13.26 33.32
C VAL A 52 9.96 -13.15 34.13
N ALA A 53 10.01 -12.24 35.11
CA ALA A 53 11.18 -12.04 35.95
C ALA A 53 11.50 -13.23 36.87
N THR A 54 10.66 -14.26 36.99
CA THR A 54 10.99 -15.48 37.75
C THR A 54 11.66 -16.56 36.89
N ILE A 55 11.69 -16.39 35.56
CA ILE A 55 12.26 -17.34 34.61
C ILE A 55 13.63 -16.83 34.15
N HIS A 56 14.70 -17.52 34.54
CA HIS A 56 16.08 -17.12 34.24
C HIS A 56 16.83 -18.21 33.48
N PHE A 57 17.57 -17.80 32.45
CA PHE A 57 18.59 -18.60 31.77
C PHE A 57 19.69 -17.68 31.22
N GLN A 58 20.86 -18.23 30.91
CA GLN A 58 22.01 -17.45 30.47
C GLN A 58 21.73 -16.73 29.14
N GLY A 59 21.97 -15.41 29.09
CA GLY A 59 21.70 -14.58 27.90
C GLY A 59 20.23 -14.18 27.72
N ALA A 60 19.35 -14.47 28.68
CA ALA A 60 17.94 -14.09 28.60
C ALA A 60 17.77 -12.56 28.55
N THR A 61 17.01 -12.09 27.57
CA THR A 61 16.60 -10.68 27.43
C THR A 61 15.09 -10.61 27.41
N PHE A 62 14.49 -9.77 28.26
CA PHE A 62 13.03 -9.66 28.37
C PHE A 62 12.56 -8.28 27.91
N ARG A 63 11.50 -8.27 27.10
CA ARG A 63 10.86 -7.04 26.62
C ARG A 63 9.81 -6.54 27.60
N ARG A 64 10.16 -5.52 28.39
CA ARG A 64 9.26 -4.86 29.37
C ARG A 64 8.42 -3.73 28.77
N ASP A 65 8.69 -3.38 27.50
CA ASP A 65 8.03 -2.34 26.72
C ASP A 65 6.67 -2.77 26.16
N ILE A 66 6.42 -4.08 26.09
CA ILE A 66 5.15 -4.66 25.63
C ILE A 66 4.04 -4.20 26.58
N GLY A 67 2.93 -3.69 26.04
CA GLY A 67 1.78 -3.20 26.82
C GLY A 67 1.90 -1.75 27.33
N GLN A 68 3.10 -1.16 27.41
CA GLN A 68 3.29 0.22 27.88
C GLN A 68 2.64 1.28 26.96
N ARG A 69 2.48 0.97 25.67
CA ARG A 69 1.74 1.82 24.73
C ARG A 69 0.24 1.89 25.07
N GLY A 70 -0.34 0.78 25.53
CA GLY A 70 -1.73 0.73 26.01
C GLY A 70 -1.94 1.52 27.30
N LEU A 71 -0.97 1.48 28.23
CA LEU A 71 -1.00 2.30 29.45
C LEU A 71 -0.93 3.80 29.17
N ARG A 72 -0.07 4.23 28.22
CA ARG A 72 -0.01 5.64 27.81
C ARG A 72 -1.29 6.13 27.16
N LEU A 73 -2.07 5.26 26.53
CA LEU A 73 -3.41 5.56 26.00
C LEU A 73 -4.44 5.73 27.13
N LEU A 74 -4.38 4.89 28.17
CA LEU A 74 -5.29 4.96 29.33
C LEU A 74 -4.98 6.13 30.28
N GLN A 75 -3.74 6.63 30.31
CA GLN A 75 -3.29 7.73 31.17
C GLN A 75 -3.49 9.13 30.55
N GLN A 76 -4.04 9.24 29.34
CA GLN A 76 -4.38 10.53 28.75
C GLN A 76 -5.64 11.10 29.42
N PRO A 77 -5.62 12.33 29.95
CA PRO A 77 -6.78 12.92 30.60
C PRO A 77 -7.76 13.40 29.52
N LEU A 78 -8.72 12.55 29.17
CA LEU A 78 -9.92 12.95 28.43
C LEU A 78 -11.15 12.54 29.24
N TYR A 79 -11.77 13.56 29.84
CA TYR A 79 -13.04 13.60 30.57
C TYR A 79 -13.11 12.94 31.95
N VAL A 80 -12.61 13.65 32.96
CA VAL A 80 -13.32 13.77 34.25
C VAL A 80 -13.69 15.24 34.43
N SER A 81 -14.98 15.55 34.37
CA SER A 81 -15.54 16.76 35.02
C SER A 81 -16.29 16.31 36.28
N PRO A 82 -16.22 17.06 37.39
CA PRO A 82 -16.73 16.62 38.69
C PRO A 82 -18.23 16.95 38.83
N GLY A 83 -19.04 16.02 39.35
CA GLY A 83 -20.39 16.37 39.78
C GLY A 83 -21.40 15.24 40.01
N ARG A 84 -21.43 14.74 41.25
CA ARG A 84 -22.58 14.16 42.01
C ARG A 84 -23.22 12.84 41.52
N GLY A 85 -22.84 11.77 42.23
CA GLY A 85 -23.75 10.81 42.86
C GLY A 85 -24.65 9.94 41.96
N GLY A 86 -24.22 8.70 41.70
CA GLY A 86 -25.08 7.62 41.18
C GLY A 86 -24.25 6.48 40.58
N GLN A 87 -24.50 5.24 41.01
CA GLN A 87 -23.82 3.99 40.58
C GLN A 87 -23.87 3.75 39.05
N PRO A 88 -22.93 2.96 38.49
CA PRO A 88 -22.91 2.67 37.06
C PRO A 88 -24.04 1.69 36.70
N ARG A 89 -24.99 2.14 35.87
CA ARG A 89 -25.91 1.26 35.14
C ARG A 89 -25.50 1.23 33.68
N CYS A 90 -25.16 0.04 33.18
CA CYS A 90 -25.18 -0.25 31.74
C CYS A 90 -26.53 0.16 31.18
N SER A 91 -26.54 1.18 30.32
CA SER A 91 -27.70 1.59 29.55
C SER A 91 -27.42 1.26 28.09
N LEU A 92 -28.01 0.17 27.62
CA LEU A 92 -28.45 0.08 26.23
C LEU A 92 -29.42 1.25 26.05
N LEU A 93 -29.03 2.28 25.29
CA LEU A 93 -29.92 3.36 24.93
C LEU A 93 -30.97 2.82 23.95
N PRO A 94 -32.28 2.88 24.27
CA PRO A 94 -33.29 2.71 23.24
C PRO A 94 -33.23 3.93 22.33
N LEU A 95 -33.15 3.69 21.02
CA LEU A 95 -33.29 4.71 19.98
C LEU A 95 -34.63 5.42 20.16
N THR A 96 -34.60 6.60 20.76
CA THR A 96 -35.73 7.52 20.78
C THR A 96 -35.65 8.39 19.53
N SER A 97 -36.78 8.45 18.85
CA SER A 97 -37.07 9.26 17.68
C SER A 97 -36.73 10.74 17.86
N GLY A 98 -35.99 11.31 16.89
CA GLY A 98 -36.00 12.75 16.61
C GLY A 98 -34.92 13.18 15.61
N PRO A 99 -35.06 14.34 14.97
CA PRO A 99 -36.19 14.81 14.18
C PRO A 99 -35.96 14.59 12.66
N SER A 100 -37.06 14.56 11.93
CA SER A 100 -37.15 14.49 10.47
C SER A 100 -36.30 15.54 9.75
N LEU A 101 -35.19 15.11 9.15
CA LEU A 101 -34.42 15.86 8.14
C LEU A 101 -34.10 14.95 6.95
N MET A 102 -35.14 14.47 6.28
CA MET A 102 -35.05 13.91 4.93
C MET A 102 -36.16 14.53 4.08
N GLY A 103 -35.75 15.18 2.99
CA GLY A 103 -36.64 15.79 2.00
C GLY A 103 -37.38 14.73 1.17
N PRO A 104 -38.38 15.14 0.37
CA PRO A 104 -39.36 14.26 -0.26
C PRO A 104 -38.83 13.60 -1.55
N ALA A 105 -37.73 12.86 -1.46
CA ALA A 105 -37.23 12.00 -2.55
C ALA A 105 -37.33 10.49 -2.25
N GLU A 106 -37.70 10.10 -1.04
CA GLU A 106 -37.89 8.71 -0.65
C GLU A 106 -39.38 8.33 -0.62
N ARG A 107 -39.95 7.96 -1.76
CA ARG A 107 -41.27 7.30 -1.77
C ARG A 107 -41.43 6.11 -2.71
N SER A 108 -40.40 5.62 -3.40
CA SER A 108 -40.59 4.47 -4.31
C SER A 108 -39.30 3.73 -4.65
N PHE A 109 -38.68 2.96 -3.75
CA PHE A 109 -37.68 1.96 -4.19
C PHE A 109 -37.64 0.71 -3.29
N GLY A 110 -38.71 -0.07 -3.36
CA GLY A 110 -38.67 -1.52 -3.15
C GLY A 110 -38.95 -2.19 -4.50
N VAL A 111 -38.00 -2.14 -5.43
CA VAL A 111 -38.09 -2.83 -6.72
C VAL A 111 -36.79 -3.61 -6.91
N CYS A 112 -36.85 -4.93 -6.74
CA CYS A 112 -35.83 -5.84 -7.22
C CYS A 112 -35.80 -5.77 -8.75
N TYR A 113 -34.73 -5.22 -9.34
CA TYR A 113 -34.50 -5.27 -10.77
C TYR A 113 -33.86 -6.62 -11.17
N PHE A 114 -34.66 -7.49 -11.78
CA PHE A 114 -34.17 -8.70 -12.46
C PHE A 114 -34.13 -8.48 -13.98
N PRO A 115 -32.96 -8.58 -14.63
CA PRO A 115 -32.90 -9.03 -16.01
C PRO A 115 -32.20 -10.40 -16.05
N SER A 116 -33.01 -11.43 -16.25
CA SER A 116 -32.69 -12.68 -16.96
C SER A 116 -31.42 -13.45 -16.57
N ILE A 117 -31.58 -14.45 -15.69
CA ILE A 117 -31.12 -15.86 -15.79
C ILE A 117 -31.74 -16.55 -14.56
N ARG A 118 -32.66 -17.50 -14.76
CA ARG A 118 -33.46 -18.23 -13.74
C ARG A 118 -33.99 -17.33 -12.60
N SER A 119 -35.25 -16.91 -12.70
CA SER A 119 -35.98 -16.21 -11.64
C SER A 119 -35.83 -16.94 -10.29
N VAL A 120 -34.92 -16.48 -9.45
CA VAL A 120 -34.74 -17.00 -8.09
C VAL A 120 -35.95 -16.57 -7.28
N PRO A 121 -36.84 -17.50 -6.87
CA PRO A 121 -38.04 -17.15 -6.15
C PRO A 121 -37.67 -16.83 -4.69
N CYS A 122 -37.28 -15.59 -4.44
CA CYS A 122 -37.29 -15.03 -3.09
C CYS A 122 -38.71 -14.58 -2.78
N LEU A 123 -39.39 -15.30 -1.88
CA LEU A 123 -40.69 -14.88 -1.39
C LEU A 123 -40.47 -13.80 -0.31
N PHE A 124 -40.53 -12.54 -0.72
CA PHE A 124 -40.75 -11.45 0.23
C PHE A 124 -42.24 -11.34 0.51
N LEU A 125 -42.64 -11.30 1.79
CA LEU A 125 -43.95 -10.78 2.15
C LEU A 125 -43.97 -9.28 1.81
N ALA A 126 -44.45 -8.96 0.62
CA ALA A 126 -44.89 -7.61 0.27
C ALA A 126 -46.18 -7.31 1.05
N GLY A 127 -46.04 -6.97 2.33
CA GLY A 127 -47.08 -6.35 3.12
C GLY A 127 -47.11 -4.85 2.84
N GLY A 128 -48.11 -4.39 2.11
CA GLY A 128 -48.38 -2.97 1.94
C GLY A 128 -48.80 -2.31 3.26
N ARG A 129 -48.32 -1.07 3.44
CA ARG A 129 -48.68 -0.05 4.45
C ARG A 129 -48.34 -0.34 5.91
N SER A 130 -47.60 0.64 6.49
CA SER A 130 -47.51 1.00 7.92
C SER A 130 -47.29 -0.11 8.95
N GLU A 131 -46.22 0.03 9.73
CA GLU A 131 -45.97 -0.68 11.00
C GLU A 131 -45.63 -2.18 10.88
N GLY A 132 -44.33 -2.50 10.77
CA GLY A 132 -43.79 -3.83 11.04
C GLY A 132 -42.77 -4.33 10.02
N GLY A 133 -41.48 -4.07 10.25
CA GLY A 133 -40.40 -4.71 9.49
C GLY A 133 -40.35 -6.22 9.76
N GLY A 134 -40.24 -7.03 8.71
CA GLY A 134 -40.05 -8.47 8.85
C GLY A 134 -38.68 -8.82 9.46
N PHE A 135 -38.65 -9.75 10.42
CA PHE A 135 -37.44 -10.13 11.17
C PHE A 135 -36.43 -10.96 10.35
N ALA A 136 -36.86 -11.65 9.30
CA ALA A 136 -36.04 -12.57 8.52
C ALA A 136 -36.55 -12.68 7.07
N ALA A 137 -35.64 -13.06 6.16
CA ALA A 137 -35.95 -13.37 4.77
C ALA A 137 -36.04 -14.89 4.56
N PHE A 138 -36.90 -15.32 3.62
CA PHE A 138 -37.06 -16.72 3.23
C PHE A 138 -36.49 -16.95 1.83
N PHE A 139 -35.88 -18.11 1.61
CA PHE A 139 -35.35 -18.52 0.31
C PHE A 139 -35.86 -19.94 -0.02
N ASP A 140 -36.53 -20.08 -1.17
CA ASP A 140 -37.11 -21.36 -1.58
C ASP A 140 -36.13 -22.16 -2.45
N LEU A 141 -35.55 -23.22 -1.86
CA LEU A 141 -34.61 -24.11 -2.55
C LEU A 141 -35.28 -24.96 -3.62
N LYS A 142 -36.52 -25.42 -3.37
CA LYS A 142 -37.23 -26.30 -4.28
C LYS A 142 -37.64 -25.54 -5.53
N ALA A 143 -38.16 -24.33 -5.36
CA ALA A 143 -38.52 -23.47 -6.48
C ALA A 143 -37.27 -22.92 -7.22
N SER A 144 -36.09 -22.95 -6.58
CA SER A 144 -34.80 -22.70 -7.24
C SER A 144 -34.27 -23.91 -8.05
N GLY A 145 -34.99 -25.03 -8.04
CA GLY A 145 -34.68 -26.20 -8.86
C GLY A 145 -33.77 -27.24 -8.22
N TYR A 146 -33.59 -27.18 -6.89
CA TYR A 146 -32.84 -28.20 -6.15
C TYR A 146 -33.73 -29.36 -5.70
N ASP A 147 -33.17 -30.58 -5.72
CA ASP A 147 -33.83 -31.81 -5.26
C ASP A 147 -33.30 -32.25 -3.89
N ASP A 148 -31.99 -32.48 -3.76
CA ASP A 148 -31.32 -32.82 -2.48
C ASP A 148 -30.10 -31.89 -2.24
N PRO A 149 -30.36 -30.59 -1.98
CA PRO A 149 -29.29 -29.61 -1.82
C PRO A 149 -28.54 -29.77 -0.51
N ILE A 150 -27.22 -29.60 -0.58
CA ILE A 150 -26.35 -29.28 0.55
C ILE A 150 -26.13 -27.77 0.55
N LEU A 151 -26.51 -27.11 1.65
CA LEU A 151 -26.21 -25.71 1.86
C LEU A 151 -24.74 -25.53 2.26
N VAL A 152 -24.10 -24.55 1.63
CA VAL A 152 -22.73 -24.15 1.91
C VAL A 152 -22.78 -22.67 2.29
N SER A 153 -22.29 -22.33 3.48
CA SER A 153 -22.29 -20.95 3.97
C SER A 153 -20.88 -20.48 4.26
N GLN A 154 -20.63 -19.20 4.03
CA GLN A 154 -19.36 -18.60 4.38
C GLN A 154 -19.51 -17.15 4.86
N THR A 155 -18.66 -16.76 5.80
CA THR A 155 -18.49 -15.37 6.23
C THR A 155 -17.06 -14.90 6.03
N LYS A 156 -16.87 -13.68 5.55
CA LYS A 156 -15.57 -13.01 5.43
C LYS A 156 -15.70 -11.52 5.72
N GLY A 157 -14.67 -10.96 6.36
CA GLY A 157 -14.46 -9.52 6.41
C GLY A 157 -13.65 -9.07 5.20
N LEU A 158 -13.92 -7.86 4.69
CA LEU A 158 -13.15 -7.29 3.59
C LEU A 158 -11.69 -6.99 3.99
N GLY A 159 -11.47 -6.65 5.27
CA GLY A 159 -10.16 -6.38 5.82
C GLY A 159 -9.59 -5.01 5.45
N PRO A 160 -8.25 -4.84 5.45
CA PRO A 160 -7.60 -3.53 5.36
C PRO A 160 -7.84 -2.75 4.05
N LYS A 161 -8.42 -3.37 3.01
CA LYS A 161 -8.79 -2.68 1.76
C LYS A 161 -9.78 -1.54 2.02
N LEU A 162 -10.71 -1.72 2.97
CA LEU A 162 -11.66 -0.68 3.36
C LEU A 162 -10.97 0.57 3.89
N GLN A 163 -9.89 0.42 4.66
CA GLN A 163 -9.13 1.54 5.20
C GLN A 163 -8.44 2.33 4.07
N VAL A 164 -7.93 1.64 3.05
CA VAL A 164 -7.34 2.30 1.88
C VAL A 164 -8.41 3.03 1.06
N ALA A 165 -9.59 2.43 0.89
CA ALA A 165 -10.75 3.08 0.27
C ALA A 165 -11.14 4.39 0.98
N GLN A 166 -11.20 4.38 2.31
CA GLN A 166 -11.47 5.57 3.11
C GLN A 166 -10.42 6.67 2.92
N VAL A 167 -9.13 6.30 2.89
CA VAL A 167 -8.03 7.25 2.63
C VAL A 167 -8.11 7.83 1.23
N CYS A 168 -8.48 7.02 0.23
CA CYS A 168 -8.64 7.47 -1.14
C CYS A 168 -10.02 8.15 -1.40
N LYS A 169 -10.93 8.16 -0.42
CA LYS A 169 -12.34 8.62 -0.54
C LYS A 169 -13.11 7.95 -1.69
N ARG A 170 -12.92 6.65 -1.87
CA ARG A 170 -13.58 5.85 -2.91
C ARG A 170 -14.18 4.60 -2.28
N HIS A 171 -15.50 4.45 -2.38
CA HIS A 171 -16.25 3.36 -1.75
C HIS A 171 -17.15 2.60 -2.75
N ASP A 172 -17.16 3.04 -4.01
CA ASP A 172 -17.98 2.55 -5.12
C ASP A 172 -17.73 1.07 -5.47
N THR A 173 -16.48 0.60 -5.35
CA THR A 173 -16.10 -0.76 -5.72
C THR A 173 -16.01 -1.74 -4.54
N ILE A 174 -16.18 -1.23 -3.32
CA ILE A 174 -15.91 -1.98 -2.08
C ILE A 174 -16.93 -3.09 -1.84
N GLY A 175 -18.18 -2.88 -2.24
CA GLY A 175 -19.21 -3.92 -2.19
C GLY A 175 -18.87 -5.11 -3.09
N GLN A 176 -18.34 -4.83 -4.29
CA GLN A 176 -17.94 -5.88 -5.23
C GLN A 176 -16.79 -6.73 -4.68
N ASP A 177 -15.78 -6.11 -4.05
CA ASP A 177 -14.69 -6.86 -3.43
C ASP A 177 -15.17 -7.83 -2.35
N LEU A 178 -16.09 -7.37 -1.50
CA LEU A 178 -16.64 -8.19 -0.42
C LEU A 178 -17.40 -9.40 -1.00
N VAL A 179 -18.29 -9.14 -1.96
CA VAL A 179 -19.09 -10.19 -2.59
C VAL A 179 -18.19 -11.19 -3.34
N ALA A 180 -17.20 -10.71 -4.09
CA ALA A 180 -16.24 -11.56 -4.80
C ALA A 180 -15.45 -12.46 -3.84
N LEU A 181 -14.97 -11.91 -2.73
CA LEU A 181 -14.22 -12.65 -1.72
C LEU A 181 -15.04 -13.81 -1.14
N CYS A 182 -16.30 -13.56 -0.82
CA CYS A 182 -17.21 -14.57 -0.27
C CYS A 182 -17.62 -15.63 -1.30
N ILE A 183 -18.01 -15.20 -2.51
CA ILE A 183 -18.56 -16.09 -3.54
C ILE A 183 -17.49 -16.99 -4.14
N ASN A 184 -16.28 -16.48 -4.36
CA ASN A 184 -15.21 -17.30 -4.95
C ASN A 184 -14.84 -18.49 -4.05
N ASP A 185 -14.92 -18.35 -2.73
CA ASP A 185 -14.69 -19.47 -1.82
C ASP A 185 -15.85 -20.49 -1.80
N LEU A 186 -17.10 -20.05 -2.03
CA LEU A 186 -18.23 -20.99 -2.27
C LEU A 186 -18.02 -21.82 -3.53
N LEU A 187 -17.51 -21.19 -4.60
CA LEU A 187 -17.20 -21.89 -5.85
C LEU A 187 -16.14 -22.97 -5.65
N ALA A 188 -15.24 -22.84 -4.66
CA ALA A 188 -14.27 -23.89 -4.33
C ALA A 188 -14.93 -25.19 -3.86
N GLN A 189 -16.19 -25.15 -3.41
CA GLN A 189 -17.00 -26.32 -3.08
C GLN A 189 -17.92 -26.76 -4.23
N GLY A 190 -17.92 -26.06 -5.37
CA GLY A 190 -18.88 -26.26 -6.47
C GLY A 190 -20.28 -25.72 -6.17
N ALA A 191 -20.41 -24.90 -5.10
CA ALA A 191 -21.69 -24.34 -4.69
C ALA A 191 -22.05 -23.11 -5.53
N GLU A 192 -23.31 -23.06 -5.95
CA GLU A 192 -23.89 -21.89 -6.61
C GLU A 192 -24.39 -20.90 -5.57
N PRO A 193 -24.01 -19.62 -5.63
CA PRO A 193 -24.46 -18.60 -4.70
C PRO A 193 -25.98 -18.39 -4.77
N LEU A 194 -26.66 -18.43 -3.63
CA LEU A 194 -28.11 -18.24 -3.54
C LEU A 194 -28.45 -16.84 -3.04
N PHE A 195 -27.90 -16.47 -1.88
CA PHE A 195 -28.17 -15.19 -1.27
C PHE A 195 -27.02 -14.66 -0.41
N PHE A 196 -27.06 -13.36 -0.16
CA PHE A 196 -26.02 -12.60 0.53
C PHE A 196 -26.61 -11.64 1.56
N LEU A 197 -25.93 -11.52 2.70
CA LEU A 197 -26.17 -10.51 3.73
C LEU A 197 -24.88 -9.77 4.05
N SER A 198 -24.98 -8.52 4.49
CA SER A 198 -23.81 -7.73 4.91
C SER A 198 -23.97 -7.16 6.31
N HIS A 199 -22.86 -6.96 7.01
CA HIS A 199 -22.83 -6.23 8.27
C HIS A 199 -21.73 -5.17 8.23
N LEU A 200 -22.11 -3.91 8.45
CA LEU A 200 -21.22 -2.76 8.49
C LEU A 200 -21.17 -2.21 9.92
N ALA A 201 -20.00 -2.26 10.55
CA ALA A 201 -19.76 -1.61 11.84
C ALA A 201 -18.94 -0.35 11.62
N CYS A 202 -19.37 0.81 12.16
CA CYS A 202 -18.56 2.02 12.05
C CYS A 202 -18.64 2.92 13.28
N SER A 203 -17.53 3.61 13.58
CA SER A 203 -17.44 4.59 14.68
C SER A 203 -18.20 5.89 14.40
N LYS A 204 -18.27 6.31 13.13
CA LYS A 204 -19.03 7.46 12.67
C LYS A 204 -19.75 7.10 11.38
N LEU A 205 -21.08 7.22 11.40
CA LEU A 205 -21.92 6.91 10.26
C LEU A 205 -21.94 8.11 9.29
N ASP A 206 -21.63 7.84 8.03
CA ASP A 206 -21.83 8.76 6.90
C ASP A 206 -22.83 8.09 5.94
N ALA A 207 -24.04 8.67 5.86
CA ALA A 207 -25.14 8.06 5.11
C ALA A 207 -24.82 7.87 3.63
N GLU A 208 -24.12 8.81 3.00
CA GLU A 208 -23.80 8.76 1.57
C GLU A 208 -22.82 7.62 1.26
N VAL A 209 -21.82 7.45 2.13
CA VAL A 209 -20.84 6.35 2.03
C VAL A 209 -21.52 4.99 2.23
N MET A 210 -22.43 4.88 3.19
CA MET A 210 -23.15 3.63 3.47
C MET A 210 -24.04 3.22 2.31
N GLU A 211 -24.79 4.16 1.73
CA GLU A 211 -25.63 3.90 0.56
C GLU A 211 -24.78 3.48 -0.65
N THR A 212 -23.65 4.16 -0.88
CA THR A 212 -22.71 3.78 -1.95
C THR A 212 -22.22 2.33 -1.80
N ILE A 213 -21.85 1.93 -0.58
CA ILE A 213 -21.39 0.55 -0.30
C ILE A 213 -22.54 -0.43 -0.51
N ARG A 214 -23.74 -0.11 0.00
CA ARG A 214 -24.93 -0.97 -0.11
C ARG A 214 -25.32 -1.21 -1.57
N GLU A 215 -25.32 -0.16 -2.39
CA GLU A 215 -25.57 -0.26 -3.83
C GLU A 215 -24.52 -1.11 -4.54
N GLY A 216 -23.24 -0.92 -4.20
CA GLY A 216 -22.14 -1.73 -4.73
C GLY A 216 -22.28 -3.22 -4.38
N ILE A 217 -22.75 -3.56 -3.17
CA ILE A 217 -23.03 -4.95 -2.77
C ILE A 217 -24.19 -5.50 -3.59
N ALA A 218 -25.29 -4.75 -3.70
CA ALA A 218 -26.48 -5.19 -4.42
C ALA A 218 -26.18 -5.48 -5.90
N GLU A 219 -25.46 -4.59 -6.58
CA GLU A 219 -25.09 -4.79 -8.00
C GLU A 219 -24.10 -5.95 -8.18
N ALA A 220 -23.19 -6.16 -7.21
CA ALA A 220 -22.28 -7.29 -7.23
C ALA A 220 -23.01 -8.63 -7.02
N CYS A 221 -23.97 -8.70 -6.10
CA CYS A 221 -24.80 -9.90 -5.89
C CYS A 221 -25.58 -10.25 -7.16
N LYS A 222 -26.18 -9.26 -7.81
CA LYS A 222 -26.88 -9.42 -9.08
C LYS A 222 -25.94 -9.96 -10.17
N SER A 223 -24.75 -9.38 -10.31
CA SER A 223 -23.73 -9.83 -11.26
C SER A 223 -23.24 -11.26 -10.98
N ALA A 224 -23.23 -11.67 -9.71
CA ALA A 224 -22.83 -13.02 -9.30
C ALA A 224 -23.95 -14.07 -9.37
N GLY A 225 -25.20 -13.65 -9.65
CA GLY A 225 -26.38 -14.50 -9.73
C GLY A 225 -27.05 -14.82 -8.40
N CYS A 226 -26.84 -14.02 -7.34
CA CYS A 226 -27.46 -14.24 -6.03
C CYS A 226 -28.32 -13.05 -5.55
N ALA A 227 -29.24 -13.34 -4.63
CA ALA A 227 -30.10 -12.33 -4.03
C ALA A 227 -29.39 -11.59 -2.88
N PHE A 228 -29.44 -10.26 -2.87
CA PHE A 228 -29.05 -9.48 -1.70
C PHE A 228 -30.27 -9.33 -0.76
N LEU A 229 -30.22 -9.98 0.41
CA LEU A 229 -31.35 -9.99 1.36
C LEU A 229 -31.33 -8.80 2.32
N GLY A 230 -30.24 -8.03 2.32
CA GLY A 230 -30.08 -6.83 3.13
C GLY A 230 -28.84 -6.87 4.00
N GLY A 231 -28.68 -5.84 4.80
CA GLY A 231 -27.56 -5.75 5.73
C GLY A 231 -27.87 -4.93 6.95
N GLU A 232 -27.08 -5.17 7.99
CA GLU A 232 -27.17 -4.49 9.28
C GLU A 232 -26.06 -3.46 9.41
N VAL A 233 -26.40 -2.29 9.96
CA VAL A 233 -25.47 -1.18 10.18
C VAL A 233 -25.42 -0.90 11.68
N THR A 234 -24.23 -1.02 12.26
CA THR A 234 -24.02 -0.83 13.70
C THR A 234 -23.08 0.35 13.97
N ALA A 235 -23.57 1.33 14.73
CA ALA A 235 -22.73 2.41 15.25
C ALA A 235 -21.96 1.95 16.49
N VAL A 236 -20.63 1.92 16.43
CA VAL A 236 -19.78 1.43 17.53
C VAL A 236 -19.06 2.61 18.20
N ALA A 237 -19.65 3.13 19.28
CA ALA A 237 -19.20 4.38 19.93
C ALA A 237 -17.87 4.27 20.74
N ALA A 238 -17.37 3.06 21.04
CA ALA A 238 -16.27 2.89 22.00
C ALA A 238 -15.12 1.94 21.59
N SER A 239 -15.25 1.14 20.52
CA SER A 239 -14.27 0.07 20.20
C SER A 239 -13.41 0.32 18.96
N CYS A 240 -13.86 1.18 18.03
CA CYS A 240 -13.11 1.49 16.79
C CYS A 240 -12.45 2.87 16.87
N PRO A 241 -11.18 3.03 16.45
CA PRO A 241 -10.55 4.34 16.33
C PRO A 241 -11.39 5.24 15.40
N ALA A 242 -11.47 6.53 15.70
CA ALA A 242 -12.30 7.47 14.95
C ALA A 242 -12.09 7.34 13.43
N GLY A 243 -13.18 7.12 12.69
CA GLY A 243 -13.19 6.95 11.24
C GLY A 243 -12.94 5.52 10.74
N HIS A 244 -12.69 4.54 11.62
CA HIS A 244 -12.61 3.14 11.21
C HIS A 244 -14.02 2.55 11.07
N CYS A 245 -14.23 1.87 9.94
CA CYS A 245 -15.35 0.97 9.73
C CYS A 245 -14.81 -0.45 9.47
N ASP A 246 -15.64 -1.45 9.73
CA ASP A 246 -15.43 -2.84 9.34
C ASP A 246 -16.65 -3.33 8.54
N LEU A 247 -16.40 -4.10 7.49
CA LEU A 247 -17.41 -4.58 6.56
C LEU A 247 -17.26 -6.09 6.41
N ALA A 248 -18.31 -6.80 6.79
CA ALA A 248 -18.41 -8.24 6.70
C ALA A 248 -19.54 -8.66 5.77
N GLY A 249 -19.34 -9.79 5.10
CA GLY A 249 -20.27 -10.39 4.18
C GLY A 249 -20.54 -11.83 4.59
N PHE A 250 -21.81 -12.23 4.48
CA PHE A 250 -22.27 -13.58 4.73
C PHE A 250 -22.99 -14.07 3.47
N VAL A 251 -22.54 -15.20 2.94
CA VAL A 251 -23.11 -15.79 1.73
C VAL A 251 -23.58 -17.21 2.02
N VAL A 252 -24.70 -17.58 1.42
CA VAL A 252 -25.18 -18.96 1.37
C VAL A 252 -25.32 -19.36 -0.09
N GLY A 253 -24.76 -20.52 -0.40
CA GLY A 253 -24.90 -21.21 -1.67
C GLY A 253 -25.44 -22.62 -1.50
N ALA A 254 -25.73 -23.29 -2.61
CA ALA A 254 -26.16 -24.68 -2.60
C ALA A 254 -25.49 -25.50 -3.71
N VAL A 255 -25.30 -26.78 -3.42
CA VAL A 255 -24.80 -27.79 -4.36
C VAL A 255 -25.63 -29.06 -4.19
N GLU A 256 -25.92 -29.76 -5.29
CA GLU A 256 -26.58 -31.06 -5.20
C GLU A 256 -25.68 -32.09 -4.53
N ARG A 257 -26.27 -33.00 -3.75
CA ARG A 257 -25.52 -34.10 -3.13
C ARG A 257 -24.83 -34.93 -4.21
N GLY A 258 -23.50 -35.01 -4.14
CA GLY A 258 -22.66 -35.71 -5.14
C GLY A 258 -22.04 -34.81 -6.21
N GLN A 259 -22.46 -33.55 -6.34
CA GLN A 259 -21.85 -32.57 -7.25
C GLN A 259 -20.83 -31.66 -6.55
N ARG A 260 -20.55 -31.90 -5.27
CA ARG A 260 -19.54 -31.15 -4.51
C ARG A 260 -18.17 -31.37 -5.13
N LEU A 261 -17.42 -30.30 -5.33
CA LEU A 261 -16.00 -30.40 -5.62
C LEU A 261 -15.29 -30.93 -4.38
N LEU A 262 -14.73 -32.14 -4.48
CA LEU A 262 -13.97 -32.77 -3.40
C LEU A 262 -12.59 -32.12 -3.16
N GLY A 263 -12.34 -30.96 -3.78
CA GLY A 263 -11.05 -30.28 -3.75
C GLY A 263 -9.97 -31.05 -4.51
N LEU A 264 -8.71 -30.70 -4.29
CA LEU A 264 -7.58 -31.38 -4.97
C LEU A 264 -7.28 -32.75 -4.37
N GLN A 265 -8.15 -33.34 -3.55
CA GLN A 265 -7.94 -34.70 -3.03
C GLN A 265 -7.84 -35.76 -4.13
N ARG A 266 -8.43 -35.48 -5.31
CA ARG A 266 -8.31 -36.31 -6.52
C ARG A 266 -7.14 -35.92 -7.42
N ALA A 267 -6.31 -34.98 -6.98
CA ALA A 267 -5.14 -34.57 -7.74
C ALA A 267 -4.10 -35.69 -7.74
N GLU A 268 -3.56 -35.94 -8.92
CA GLU A 268 -2.60 -36.98 -9.23
C GLU A 268 -1.39 -36.34 -9.92
N GLU A 269 -0.25 -37.03 -9.85
CA GLU A 269 0.94 -36.60 -10.58
C GLU A 269 0.62 -36.43 -12.07
N GLY A 270 1.07 -35.30 -12.64
CA GLY A 270 0.86 -34.97 -14.05
C GLY A 270 -0.45 -34.24 -14.35
N ASP A 271 -1.34 -34.06 -13.38
CA ASP A 271 -2.46 -33.12 -13.52
C ASP A 271 -1.95 -31.70 -13.80
N VAL A 272 -2.75 -30.94 -14.54
CA VAL A 272 -2.38 -29.62 -15.03
C VAL A 272 -3.06 -28.54 -14.19
N LEU A 273 -2.31 -27.47 -13.90
CA LEU A 273 -2.81 -26.28 -13.23
C LEU A 273 -3.16 -25.20 -14.26
N LEU A 274 -4.41 -24.74 -14.24
CA LEU A 274 -4.87 -23.61 -15.05
C LEU A 274 -5.09 -22.40 -14.16
N GLY A 275 -4.45 -21.27 -14.48
CA GLY A 275 -4.57 -20.02 -13.74
C GLY A 275 -5.55 -19.06 -14.38
N LEU A 276 -6.47 -18.51 -13.60
CA LEU A 276 -7.40 -17.46 -14.02
C LEU A 276 -6.84 -16.08 -13.74
N GLY A 277 -6.83 -15.19 -14.73
CA GLY A 277 -6.32 -13.83 -14.58
C GLY A 277 -7.17 -12.95 -13.68
N SER A 278 -6.50 -12.22 -12.77
CA SER A 278 -7.09 -11.21 -11.90
C SER A 278 -6.15 -10.02 -11.70
N PRO A 279 -6.57 -8.78 -12.01
CA PRO A 279 -5.76 -7.58 -11.78
C PRO A 279 -5.78 -7.10 -10.31
N GLY A 280 -6.76 -7.54 -9.51
CA GLY A 280 -6.95 -7.09 -8.14
C GLY A 280 -5.96 -7.68 -7.13
N ILE A 281 -5.55 -6.87 -6.15
CA ILE A 281 -4.64 -7.25 -5.04
C ILE A 281 -5.34 -8.11 -3.98
N HIS A 282 -6.67 -7.95 -3.85
CA HIS A 282 -7.54 -8.57 -2.81
C HIS A 282 -7.19 -8.19 -1.36
N GLY A 283 -8.11 -8.44 -0.43
CA GLY A 283 -8.14 -7.85 0.91
C GLY A 283 -6.91 -8.10 1.81
N ARG A 284 -6.29 -9.29 1.77
CA ARG A 284 -5.20 -9.68 2.68
C ARG A 284 -3.91 -8.88 2.45
N GLY A 285 -3.59 -8.61 1.18
CA GLY A 285 -2.38 -7.89 0.80
C GLY A 285 -2.36 -6.43 1.26
N PHE A 286 -3.53 -5.83 1.56
CA PHE A 286 -3.63 -4.41 1.88
C PHE A 286 -2.95 -4.00 3.19
N GLY A 287 -2.70 -4.93 4.12
CA GLY A 287 -1.86 -4.65 5.28
C GLY A 287 -0.44 -4.27 4.87
N VAL A 288 0.14 -5.02 3.93
CA VAL A 288 1.47 -4.74 3.37
C VAL A 288 1.44 -3.51 2.48
N VAL A 289 0.44 -3.37 1.60
CA VAL A 289 0.26 -2.17 0.76
C VAL A 289 0.22 -0.90 1.60
N ARG A 290 -0.54 -0.91 2.70
CA ARG A 290 -0.62 0.24 3.62
C ARG A 290 0.73 0.58 4.22
N ASN A 291 1.52 -0.42 4.64
CA ASN A 291 2.86 -0.19 5.16
C ASN A 291 3.80 0.38 4.11
N ILE A 292 3.74 -0.13 2.87
CA ILE A 292 4.50 0.40 1.73
C ILE A 292 4.11 1.86 1.48
N LEU A 293 2.81 2.18 1.43
CA LEU A 293 2.34 3.55 1.22
C LEU A 293 2.83 4.50 2.32
N LEU A 294 2.80 4.07 3.59
CA LEU A 294 3.26 4.87 4.74
C LEU A 294 4.78 5.09 4.75
N ALA A 295 5.55 4.12 4.26
CA ALA A 295 7.01 4.23 4.12
C ALA A 295 7.41 5.01 2.87
N SER A 296 6.58 4.96 1.82
CA SER A 296 6.76 5.70 0.58
C SER A 296 6.34 7.16 0.74
N SER A 297 6.68 7.97 -0.26
CA SER A 297 6.17 9.35 -0.38
C SER A 297 4.98 9.46 -1.34
N LEU A 298 4.44 8.33 -1.77
CA LEU A 298 3.34 8.24 -2.72
C LEU A 298 1.99 8.36 -1.98
N ARG A 299 1.02 8.97 -2.65
CA ARG A 299 -0.36 9.11 -2.16
C ARG A 299 -1.29 8.33 -3.08
N CYS A 300 -2.53 8.06 -2.65
CA CYS A 300 -3.56 7.49 -3.55
C CYS A 300 -3.68 8.31 -4.85
N SER A 301 -3.52 9.63 -4.77
CA SER A 301 -3.61 10.54 -5.91
C SER A 301 -2.36 10.58 -6.81
N SER A 302 -1.29 9.88 -6.45
CA SER A 302 -0.09 9.79 -7.29
C SER A 302 -0.40 9.00 -8.57
N PRO A 303 0.30 9.26 -9.69
CA PRO A 303 0.14 8.45 -10.90
C PRO A 303 0.41 6.97 -10.63
N ALA A 304 -0.41 6.09 -11.21
CA ALA A 304 -0.22 4.65 -11.08
C ALA A 304 1.04 4.18 -11.82
N PRO A 305 1.74 3.15 -11.32
CA PRO A 305 2.84 2.50 -12.02
C PRO A 305 2.39 2.00 -13.40
N GLY A 306 3.14 2.35 -14.45
CA GLY A 306 2.96 1.88 -15.83
C GLY A 306 1.72 2.39 -16.58
N SER A 307 0.78 3.03 -15.89
CA SER A 307 -0.22 3.89 -16.54
C SER A 307 0.47 5.18 -17.01
N CYS A 308 0.33 5.54 -18.29
CA CYS A 308 0.84 6.81 -18.84
C CYS A 308 0.10 8.06 -18.30
N GLY A 309 -0.10 8.16 -16.99
CA GLY A 309 -0.81 9.26 -16.30
C GLY A 309 -2.34 9.19 -16.36
N HIS A 310 -2.92 8.12 -16.91
CA HIS A 310 -4.38 7.99 -17.08
C HIS A 310 -5.11 7.50 -15.82
N SER A 311 -4.41 6.82 -14.90
CA SER A 311 -4.98 6.30 -13.65
C SER A 311 -4.09 6.65 -12.46
N THR A 312 -4.72 6.84 -11.30
CA THR A 312 -4.03 7.07 -10.03
C THR A 312 -3.70 5.75 -9.35
N LEU A 313 -2.72 5.78 -8.44
CA LEU A 313 -2.34 4.63 -7.62
C LEU A 313 -3.55 4.11 -6.83
N GLY A 314 -4.39 5.01 -6.32
CA GLY A 314 -5.66 4.66 -5.67
C GLY A 314 -6.60 3.88 -6.59
N ASP A 315 -6.71 4.27 -7.86
CA ASP A 315 -7.56 3.58 -8.84
C ASP A 315 -7.08 2.15 -9.08
N VAL A 316 -5.76 1.96 -9.24
CA VAL A 316 -5.19 0.64 -9.47
C VAL A 316 -5.25 -0.24 -8.23
N LEU A 317 -4.95 0.31 -7.05
CA LEU A 317 -5.07 -0.41 -5.78
C LEU A 317 -6.53 -0.83 -5.52
N LEU A 318 -7.50 0.06 -5.74
CA LEU A 318 -8.92 -0.20 -5.52
C LEU A 318 -9.62 -0.89 -6.70
N THR A 319 -8.85 -1.42 -7.66
CA THR A 319 -9.39 -2.31 -8.69
C THR A 319 -10.18 -3.44 -8.02
N PRO A 320 -11.46 -3.63 -8.37
CA PRO A 320 -12.29 -4.64 -7.72
C PRO A 320 -11.80 -6.05 -8.03
N GLY A 321 -11.98 -6.94 -7.06
CA GLY A 321 -11.76 -8.36 -7.23
C GLY A 321 -12.65 -8.94 -8.31
N LYS A 322 -12.09 -9.86 -9.11
CA LYS A 322 -12.85 -10.54 -10.16
C LYS A 322 -13.81 -11.55 -9.55
N MET A 323 -15.06 -11.52 -10.01
CA MET A 323 -16.05 -12.55 -9.70
C MET A 323 -16.02 -13.62 -10.79
N PHE A 324 -15.93 -14.88 -10.36
CA PHE A 324 -15.87 -16.03 -11.27
C PHE A 324 -17.26 -16.62 -11.55
N SER A 325 -18.21 -16.42 -10.64
CA SER A 325 -19.64 -16.75 -10.83
C SER A 325 -20.33 -15.71 -11.72
N PRO A 326 -21.31 -16.08 -12.55
CA PRO A 326 -21.77 -17.45 -12.83
C PRO A 326 -20.98 -18.16 -13.94
N ALA A 327 -20.08 -17.44 -14.63
CA ALA A 327 -19.42 -17.92 -15.85
C ALA A 327 -18.67 -19.25 -15.68
N LEU A 328 -18.09 -19.51 -14.50
CA LEU A 328 -17.33 -20.74 -14.25
C LEU A 328 -18.14 -21.89 -13.67
N LEU A 329 -19.36 -21.67 -13.17
CA LEU A 329 -20.17 -22.75 -12.59
C LEU A 329 -20.39 -23.93 -13.56
N PRO A 330 -20.70 -23.73 -14.85
CA PRO A 330 -20.84 -24.83 -15.81
C PRO A 330 -19.55 -25.63 -15.99
N VAL A 331 -18.40 -24.96 -16.03
CA VAL A 331 -17.08 -25.59 -16.18
C VAL A 331 -16.74 -26.41 -14.93
N LEU A 332 -16.99 -25.85 -13.74
CA LEU A 332 -16.76 -26.54 -12.47
C LEU A 332 -17.66 -27.77 -12.31
N ARG A 333 -18.90 -27.72 -12.82
CA ARG A 333 -19.87 -28.83 -12.78
C ARG A 333 -19.73 -29.83 -13.92
N SER A 334 -18.84 -29.59 -14.90
CA SER A 334 -18.62 -30.49 -16.05
C SER A 334 -18.08 -31.86 -15.67
N GLY A 335 -17.50 -31.99 -14.46
CA GLY A 335 -16.80 -33.20 -14.02
C GLY A 335 -15.35 -33.29 -14.50
N HIS A 336 -14.89 -32.37 -15.35
CA HIS A 336 -13.51 -32.33 -15.85
C HIS A 336 -12.55 -31.61 -14.89
N VAL A 337 -13.07 -30.77 -14.02
CA VAL A 337 -12.28 -30.01 -13.03
C VAL A 337 -12.20 -30.82 -11.74
N LYS A 338 -10.97 -31.16 -11.33
CA LYS A 338 -10.69 -31.88 -10.08
C LYS A 338 -10.80 -30.95 -8.86
N GLY A 339 -10.42 -29.69 -9.00
CA GLY A 339 -10.70 -28.69 -7.96
C GLY A 339 -10.42 -27.24 -8.38
N PHE A 340 -10.78 -26.32 -7.48
CA PHE A 340 -10.73 -24.87 -7.68
C PHE A 340 -10.18 -24.19 -6.42
N ALA A 341 -9.21 -23.29 -6.60
CA ALA A 341 -8.47 -22.65 -5.51
C ALA A 341 -8.44 -21.13 -5.70
N PRO A 342 -9.27 -20.36 -4.98
CA PRO A 342 -9.16 -18.91 -4.93
C PRO A 342 -7.82 -18.48 -4.32
N THR A 343 -7.19 -17.45 -4.87
CA THR A 343 -5.86 -16.95 -4.45
C THR A 343 -5.93 -15.58 -3.79
N ALA A 344 -7.13 -15.13 -3.39
CA ALA A 344 -7.33 -13.84 -2.72
C ALA A 344 -6.55 -13.70 -1.40
N GLU A 345 -6.13 -14.82 -0.80
CA GLU A 345 -5.30 -14.87 0.41
C GLU A 345 -3.80 -15.07 0.13
N GLY A 346 -3.39 -14.99 -1.15
CA GLY A 346 -2.03 -15.26 -1.62
C GLY A 346 -2.02 -16.47 -2.57
N LEU A 347 -1.11 -16.46 -3.54
CA LEU A 347 -0.97 -17.53 -4.53
C LEU A 347 -0.67 -18.88 -3.86
N LEU A 348 0.35 -18.93 -2.99
CA LEU A 348 0.74 -20.15 -2.30
C LEU A 348 -0.33 -20.61 -1.30
N GLY A 349 -0.87 -19.67 -0.51
CA GLY A 349 -1.87 -19.96 0.51
C GLY A 349 -3.18 -20.48 -0.06
N GLY A 350 -3.61 -19.95 -1.21
CA GLY A 350 -4.80 -20.41 -1.91
C GLY A 350 -4.69 -21.85 -2.39
N ILE A 351 -3.58 -22.19 -3.04
CA ILE A 351 -3.32 -23.54 -3.56
C ILE A 351 -3.13 -24.53 -2.41
N ALA A 352 -2.37 -24.16 -1.36
CA ALA A 352 -2.06 -25.03 -0.23
C ALA A 352 -3.30 -25.49 0.53
N ARG A 353 -4.36 -24.67 0.58
CA ARG A 353 -5.61 -25.01 1.27
C ARG A 353 -6.37 -26.16 0.65
N VAL A 354 -6.18 -26.38 -0.65
CA VAL A 354 -6.95 -27.38 -1.39
C VAL A 354 -6.10 -28.56 -1.81
N LEU A 355 -4.76 -28.43 -1.84
CA LEU A 355 -3.80 -29.46 -2.21
C LEU A 355 -3.67 -30.55 -1.12
N PRO A 356 -3.73 -31.85 -1.45
CA PRO A 356 -3.57 -32.91 -0.47
C PRO A 356 -2.09 -33.13 -0.11
N GLU A 357 -1.84 -33.73 1.05
CA GLU A 357 -0.48 -33.93 1.58
C GLU A 357 0.40 -34.84 0.70
N HIS A 358 -0.22 -35.70 -0.12
CA HIS A 358 0.48 -36.68 -0.96
C HIS A 358 0.91 -36.15 -2.32
N VAL A 359 0.74 -34.86 -2.62
CA VAL A 359 1.21 -34.23 -3.87
C VAL A 359 1.86 -32.87 -3.61
N SER A 360 2.60 -32.41 -4.62
CA SER A 360 3.16 -31.07 -4.70
C SER A 360 2.74 -30.38 -5.99
N ALA A 361 2.94 -29.07 -6.08
CA ALA A 361 2.61 -28.28 -7.27
C ALA A 361 3.79 -27.41 -7.68
N VAL A 362 4.10 -27.40 -8.97
CA VAL A 362 5.12 -26.52 -9.56
C VAL A 362 4.45 -25.60 -10.56
N LEU A 363 4.64 -24.30 -10.38
CA LEU A 363 4.13 -23.25 -11.24
C LEU A 363 5.30 -22.52 -11.91
N ASP A 364 5.12 -22.06 -13.15
CA ASP A 364 6.09 -21.22 -13.85
C ASP A 364 5.53 -19.82 -14.07
N ALA A 365 6.08 -18.82 -13.38
CA ALA A 365 5.62 -17.44 -13.45
C ALA A 365 5.78 -16.76 -14.81
N LEU A 366 6.57 -17.33 -15.73
CA LEU A 366 6.69 -16.83 -17.10
C LEU A 366 5.51 -17.24 -17.99
N SER A 367 4.65 -18.14 -17.51
CA SER A 367 3.50 -18.64 -18.28
C SER A 367 2.26 -17.73 -18.25
N TRP A 368 2.22 -16.71 -17.38
CA TRP A 368 1.13 -15.75 -17.32
C TRP A 368 1.64 -14.31 -17.24
N LYS A 369 0.74 -13.37 -17.56
CA LYS A 369 1.03 -11.95 -17.47
C LYS A 369 0.83 -11.46 -16.03
N ILE A 370 1.90 -11.02 -15.38
CA ILE A 370 1.82 -10.39 -14.06
C ILE A 370 1.44 -8.91 -14.22
N PRO A 371 0.35 -8.42 -13.61
CA PRO A 371 0.00 -7.01 -13.63
C PRO A 371 1.09 -6.11 -13.00
N GLU A 372 1.32 -4.95 -13.60
CA GLU A 372 2.41 -4.03 -13.23
C GLU A 372 2.37 -3.58 -11.77
N ILE A 373 1.18 -3.56 -11.16
CA ILE A 373 1.03 -3.22 -9.74
C ILE A 373 1.79 -4.18 -8.83
N PHE A 374 1.87 -5.47 -9.16
CA PHE A 374 2.63 -6.44 -8.37
C PHE A 374 4.15 -6.24 -8.55
N CYS A 375 4.58 -5.85 -9.74
CA CYS A 375 5.98 -5.46 -9.99
C CYS A 375 6.37 -4.21 -9.21
N TRP A 376 5.46 -3.25 -9.11
CA TRP A 376 5.65 -2.07 -8.27
C TRP A 376 5.70 -2.43 -6.79
N LEU A 377 4.78 -3.27 -6.30
CA LEU A 377 4.79 -3.74 -4.90
C LEU A 377 6.10 -4.47 -4.54
N TYR A 378 6.58 -5.33 -5.45
CA TYR A 378 7.84 -6.04 -5.30
C TYR A 378 9.02 -5.07 -5.13
N LYS A 379 9.11 -4.03 -5.98
CA LYS A 379 10.20 -3.04 -5.98
C LYS A 379 10.09 -2.04 -4.83
N GLU A 380 8.95 -1.39 -4.67
CA GLU A 380 8.74 -0.34 -3.66
C GLU A 380 8.71 -0.93 -2.25
N GLY A 381 8.15 -2.12 -2.08
CA GLY A 381 8.14 -2.82 -0.80
C GLY A 381 9.43 -3.56 -0.46
N ASN A 382 10.38 -3.64 -1.40
CA ASN A 382 11.60 -4.44 -1.29
C ASN A 382 11.30 -5.87 -0.78
N LEU A 383 10.27 -6.48 -1.37
CA LEU A 383 9.76 -7.79 -0.97
C LEU A 383 10.54 -8.89 -1.70
N SER A 384 10.72 -10.04 -1.06
CA SER A 384 11.20 -11.24 -1.74
C SER A 384 10.11 -11.87 -2.62
N ALA A 385 10.50 -12.69 -3.60
CA ALA A 385 9.55 -13.41 -4.45
C ALA A 385 8.65 -14.36 -3.62
N GLU A 386 9.20 -14.95 -2.56
CA GLU A 386 8.44 -15.80 -1.64
C GLU A 386 7.37 -15.00 -0.88
N GLU A 387 7.74 -13.85 -0.29
CA GLU A 387 6.78 -12.96 0.39
C GLU A 387 5.70 -12.46 -0.57
N MET A 388 6.06 -12.18 -1.83
CA MET A 388 5.09 -11.83 -2.87
C MET A 388 4.09 -12.96 -3.09
N ALA A 389 4.54 -14.20 -3.32
CA ALA A 389 3.67 -15.34 -3.57
C ALA A 389 2.83 -15.75 -2.34
N GLN A 390 3.33 -15.55 -1.13
CA GLN A 390 2.60 -15.82 0.11
C GLN A 390 1.52 -14.77 0.40
N THR A 391 1.74 -13.52 -0.01
CA THR A 391 0.88 -12.38 0.37
C THR A 391 -0.11 -12.01 -0.73
N PHE A 392 0.31 -12.12 -2.00
CA PHE A 392 -0.41 -11.60 -3.14
C PHE A 392 -0.78 -12.70 -4.15
N PRO A 393 -1.84 -12.49 -4.93
CA PRO A 393 -2.23 -13.38 -6.04
C PRO A 393 -1.25 -13.35 -7.23
N CYS A 394 -0.41 -12.32 -7.34
CA CYS A 394 0.56 -12.14 -8.44
C CYS A 394 -0.05 -12.25 -9.85
N GLY A 395 -1.30 -11.79 -10.03
CA GLY A 395 -2.01 -11.81 -11.32
C GLY A 395 -2.93 -13.00 -11.55
N ILE A 396 -2.86 -14.04 -10.72
CA ILE A 396 -3.75 -15.21 -10.77
C ILE A 396 -4.80 -15.05 -9.68
N GLY A 397 -6.09 -14.98 -10.01
CA GLY A 397 -7.19 -14.85 -9.05
C GLY A 397 -7.79 -16.18 -8.56
N ALA A 398 -7.60 -17.24 -9.34
CA ALA A 398 -7.89 -18.61 -8.90
C ALA A 398 -7.12 -19.63 -9.76
N VAL A 399 -6.95 -20.84 -9.24
CA VAL A 399 -6.31 -21.97 -9.93
C VAL A 399 -7.27 -23.13 -10.04
N LEU A 400 -7.35 -23.75 -11.22
CA LEU A 400 -8.07 -24.99 -11.45
C LEU A 400 -7.09 -26.13 -11.64
N VAL A 401 -7.45 -27.31 -11.16
CA VAL A 401 -6.69 -28.54 -11.41
C VAL A 401 -7.52 -29.44 -12.31
N VAL A 402 -6.91 -29.86 -13.41
CA VAL A 402 -7.58 -30.57 -14.49
C VAL A 402 -6.72 -31.75 -14.89
N GLN A 403 -7.38 -32.85 -15.25
CA GLN A 403 -6.69 -33.98 -15.85
C GLN A 403 -5.95 -33.55 -17.13
N LYS A 404 -4.72 -34.02 -17.29
CA LYS A 404 -3.82 -33.65 -18.41
C LYS A 404 -4.49 -33.71 -19.78
N ASP A 405 -5.25 -34.77 -20.06
CA ASP A 405 -5.87 -35.00 -21.37
C ASP A 405 -7.01 -34.02 -21.68
N LEU A 406 -7.63 -33.46 -20.63
CA LEU A 406 -8.76 -32.54 -20.74
C LEU A 406 -8.34 -31.07 -20.56
N ALA A 407 -7.09 -30.81 -20.16
CA ALA A 407 -6.60 -29.48 -19.80
C ALA A 407 -6.81 -28.45 -20.93
N GLN A 408 -6.50 -28.82 -22.17
CA GLN A 408 -6.63 -27.91 -23.31
C GLN A 408 -8.09 -27.58 -23.63
N HIS A 409 -8.99 -28.55 -23.48
CA HIS A 409 -10.42 -28.35 -23.71
C HIS A 409 -11.02 -27.42 -22.65
N VAL A 410 -10.73 -27.70 -21.37
CA VAL A 410 -11.19 -26.86 -20.25
C VAL A 410 -10.62 -25.44 -20.35
N LEU A 411 -9.35 -25.30 -20.74
CA LEU A 411 -8.73 -23.98 -20.95
C LEU A 411 -9.47 -23.18 -22.02
N GLN A 412 -9.84 -23.80 -23.15
CA GLN A 412 -10.61 -23.13 -24.20
C GLN A 412 -12.00 -22.70 -23.74
N ASP A 413 -12.69 -23.53 -22.95
CA ASP A 413 -14.01 -23.18 -22.42
C ASP A 413 -13.94 -21.98 -21.46
N ILE A 414 -12.89 -21.92 -20.62
CA ILE A 414 -12.64 -20.78 -19.73
C ILE A 414 -12.31 -19.51 -20.53
N GLN A 415 -11.46 -19.64 -21.56
CA GLN A 415 -10.99 -18.52 -22.38
C GLN A 415 -12.11 -17.82 -23.16
N ARG A 416 -13.28 -18.45 -23.34
CA ARG A 416 -14.48 -17.79 -23.89
C ARG A 416 -15.04 -16.68 -23.00
N HIS A 417 -14.74 -16.74 -21.71
CA HIS A 417 -15.31 -15.82 -20.72
C HIS A 417 -14.24 -15.00 -20.00
N GLN A 418 -13.02 -15.54 -19.85
CA GLN A 418 -11.99 -14.97 -18.98
C GLN A 418 -10.57 -15.24 -19.49
N GLU A 419 -9.61 -14.35 -19.17
CA GLU A 419 -8.19 -14.65 -19.35
C GLU A 419 -7.77 -15.83 -18.46
N ALA A 420 -7.12 -16.82 -19.07
CA ALA A 420 -6.59 -17.98 -18.40
C ALA A 420 -5.38 -18.57 -19.13
N TRP A 421 -4.49 -19.20 -18.36
CA TRP A 421 -3.24 -19.81 -18.84
C TRP A 421 -3.03 -21.18 -18.23
N LEU A 422 -2.26 -22.03 -18.91
CA LEU A 422 -1.65 -23.19 -18.29
C LEU A 422 -0.44 -22.71 -17.50
N ILE A 423 -0.50 -22.84 -16.17
CA ILE A 423 0.49 -22.21 -15.28
C ILE A 423 1.45 -23.19 -14.61
N GLY A 424 1.17 -24.49 -14.68
CA GLY A 424 1.96 -25.47 -13.96
C GLY A 424 1.36 -26.87 -13.97
N LYS A 425 1.89 -27.71 -13.10
CA LYS A 425 1.52 -29.13 -12.97
C LYS A 425 1.62 -29.63 -11.53
N VAL A 426 0.89 -30.68 -11.24
CA VAL A 426 0.99 -31.46 -10.00
C VAL A 426 2.14 -32.46 -10.15
N VAL A 427 2.96 -32.59 -9.11
CA VAL A 427 4.15 -33.47 -9.05
C VAL A 427 4.14 -34.32 -7.78
N VAL A 428 4.96 -35.37 -7.75
CA VAL A 428 5.21 -36.19 -6.55
C VAL A 428 5.73 -35.30 -5.41
N PRO A 429 5.33 -35.54 -4.14
CA PRO A 429 5.71 -34.68 -3.04
C PRO A 429 7.22 -34.63 -2.83
N CYS A 430 7.77 -33.42 -2.73
CA CYS A 430 9.18 -33.23 -2.37
C CYS A 430 9.39 -33.52 -0.88
N HIS A 431 10.33 -34.42 -0.54
CA HIS A 431 10.63 -34.83 0.85
C HIS A 431 11.34 -33.78 1.72
N THR A 432 11.48 -32.54 1.27
CA THR A 432 12.13 -31.46 2.01
C THR A 432 11.11 -30.68 2.85
N ALA A 433 11.41 -30.47 4.13
CA ALA A 433 10.52 -29.96 5.18
C ALA A 433 10.06 -28.49 5.04
N GLY A 434 9.78 -27.99 3.83
CA GLY A 434 9.32 -26.63 3.60
C GLY A 434 8.70 -26.44 2.22
N SER A 435 7.38 -26.26 2.22
CA SER A 435 6.48 -25.97 1.08
C SER A 435 6.22 -27.10 0.08
N HIS A 436 4.95 -27.53 -0.01
CA HIS A 436 4.44 -28.42 -1.05
C HIS A 436 4.28 -27.75 -2.42
N ILE A 437 4.56 -26.45 -2.52
CA ILE A 437 4.30 -25.65 -3.71
C ILE A 437 5.52 -24.80 -4.03
N GLU A 438 5.94 -24.84 -5.29
CA GLU A 438 7.04 -24.07 -5.84
C GLU A 438 6.54 -23.18 -6.98
N VAL A 439 7.02 -21.93 -7.02
CA VAL A 439 6.74 -20.98 -8.11
C VAL A 439 8.07 -20.58 -8.72
N GLU A 440 8.41 -21.22 -9.83
CA GLU A 440 9.61 -20.96 -10.61
C GLU A 440 9.52 -19.58 -11.29
N ASN A 441 10.69 -18.96 -11.50
CA ASN A 441 10.87 -17.73 -12.28
C ASN A 441 10.07 -16.50 -11.81
N LEU A 442 9.47 -16.52 -10.61
CA LEU A 442 8.64 -15.40 -10.14
C LEU A 442 9.42 -14.08 -10.01
N ALA A 443 10.63 -14.13 -9.47
CA ALA A 443 11.49 -12.94 -9.37
C ALA A 443 11.82 -12.36 -10.75
N GLU A 444 12.03 -13.21 -11.74
CA GLU A 444 12.31 -12.82 -13.12
C GLU A 444 11.06 -12.21 -13.77
N ALA A 445 9.90 -12.88 -13.68
CA ALA A 445 8.64 -12.40 -14.22
C ALA A 445 8.23 -11.03 -13.64
N LEU A 446 8.45 -10.82 -12.32
CA LEU A 446 8.22 -9.53 -11.65
C LEU A 446 9.17 -8.43 -12.11
N GLN A 447 10.36 -8.77 -12.62
CA GLN A 447 11.32 -7.83 -13.17
C GLN A 447 11.06 -7.51 -14.65
N LEU A 448 10.74 -8.53 -15.45
CA LEU A 448 10.50 -8.46 -16.91
C LEU A 448 9.26 -7.64 -17.27
N SER A 449 8.23 -7.63 -16.43
CA SER A 449 6.97 -6.93 -16.68
C SER A 449 7.05 -5.39 -16.50
N SER A 450 8.26 -4.81 -16.56
CA SER A 450 8.48 -3.37 -16.61
C SER A 450 8.37 -2.91 -18.08
N PRO A 451 7.60 -1.86 -18.43
CA PRO A 451 7.32 -1.49 -19.82
C PRO A 451 8.53 -0.81 -20.50
N GLN A 452 9.58 -1.58 -20.78
CA GLN A 452 10.66 -1.24 -21.69
C GLN A 452 11.13 -2.39 -22.59
N GLN A 453 10.62 -3.63 -22.43
CA GLN A 453 11.17 -4.79 -23.17
C GLN A 453 10.18 -5.56 -24.07
N LEU A 454 8.87 -5.28 -24.04
CA LEU A 454 7.88 -6.09 -24.79
C LEU A 454 7.56 -5.61 -26.21
N LEU A 455 8.40 -4.76 -26.82
CA LEU A 455 8.29 -4.40 -28.25
C LEU A 455 9.58 -4.65 -29.05
N SER A 456 10.48 -5.50 -28.54
CA SER A 456 11.73 -5.80 -29.25
C SER A 456 12.07 -7.28 -29.18
N ASN A 457 11.21 -8.14 -29.73
CA ASN A 457 11.58 -9.52 -30.04
C ASN A 457 11.19 -9.85 -31.49
N THR A 458 11.98 -9.33 -32.42
CA THR A 458 12.23 -10.02 -33.69
C THR A 458 13.70 -9.76 -34.05
N THR A 459 14.53 -10.77 -33.76
CA THR A 459 15.82 -11.05 -34.41
C THR A 459 16.76 -9.88 -34.68
N ALA A 460 17.71 -9.63 -33.76
CA ALA A 460 19.12 -9.35 -34.12
C ALA A 460 19.98 -9.14 -32.86
N GLN A 461 21.00 -9.99 -32.72
CA GLN A 461 22.33 -9.76 -32.18
C GLN A 461 22.50 -8.87 -30.92
N ILE A 462 23.04 -9.54 -29.89
CA ILE A 462 23.66 -9.00 -28.69
C ILE A 462 24.52 -7.76 -29.01
N GLN A 463 24.01 -6.59 -28.66
CA GLN A 463 24.79 -5.38 -28.37
C GLN A 463 24.17 -4.65 -27.17
N PRO A 464 24.98 -4.15 -26.22
CA PRO A 464 24.48 -3.44 -25.04
C PRO A 464 23.85 -2.10 -25.44
N GLN A 465 22.54 -1.92 -25.21
CA GLN A 465 21.87 -0.65 -25.48
C GLN A 465 22.16 0.44 -24.41
N PRO A 466 22.09 1.73 -24.79
CA PRO A 466 22.79 2.82 -24.10
C PRO A 466 22.02 3.34 -22.87
N ARG A 467 22.75 3.53 -21.76
CA ARG A 467 22.24 4.26 -20.58
C ARG A 467 21.78 5.67 -21.01
N LYS A 468 20.57 6.08 -20.62
CA LYS A 468 20.14 7.49 -20.74
C LYS A 468 21.24 8.40 -20.19
N ARG A 469 21.69 9.37 -20.98
CA ARG A 469 22.77 10.31 -20.63
C ARG A 469 22.38 11.06 -19.36
N LYS A 470 23.21 10.96 -18.30
CA LYS A 470 23.02 11.71 -17.06
C LYS A 470 23.25 13.20 -17.31
N VAL A 471 22.43 14.05 -16.70
CA VAL A 471 22.58 15.51 -16.75
C VAL A 471 23.86 15.90 -16.01
N LYS A 472 24.74 16.67 -16.66
CA LYS A 472 26.00 17.14 -16.06
C LYS A 472 25.74 18.31 -15.10
N VAL A 473 26.08 18.14 -13.84
CA VAL A 473 25.79 19.10 -12.76
C VAL A 473 27.08 19.67 -12.18
N ALA A 474 27.12 20.99 -12.01
CA ALA A 474 28.16 21.66 -11.22
C ALA A 474 27.61 22.15 -9.88
N VAL A 475 28.44 22.12 -8.84
CA VAL A 475 28.09 22.64 -7.51
C VAL A 475 28.97 23.82 -7.15
N LEU A 476 28.37 24.95 -6.80
CA LEU A 476 29.08 26.12 -6.29
C LEU A 476 29.03 26.12 -4.75
N VAL A 477 30.17 26.33 -4.09
CA VAL A 477 30.31 26.30 -2.62
C VAL A 477 31.14 27.47 -2.08
N SER A 478 30.93 27.84 -0.80
CA SER A 478 31.71 28.89 -0.10
C SER A 478 32.33 28.48 1.26
N GLY A 479 32.29 27.19 1.60
CA GLY A 479 33.06 26.61 2.72
C GLY A 479 32.32 26.38 4.04
N ALA A 480 30.97 26.38 4.04
CA ALA A 480 30.19 26.02 5.22
C ALA A 480 28.85 25.39 4.79
N GLY A 481 28.88 24.12 4.36
CA GLY A 481 27.66 23.37 4.06
C GLY A 481 27.88 21.86 3.98
N SER A 482 27.06 21.10 4.70
CA SER A 482 27.02 19.63 4.63
C SER A 482 26.29 19.10 3.39
N THR A 483 25.67 19.97 2.59
CA THR A 483 24.78 19.58 1.49
C THR A 483 25.50 19.00 0.27
N LEU A 484 26.77 19.35 0.05
CA LEU A 484 27.55 18.76 -1.04
C LEU A 484 27.66 17.23 -0.89
N SER A 485 27.89 16.72 0.31
CA SER A 485 28.00 15.29 0.56
C SER A 485 26.70 14.54 0.22
N ALA A 486 25.54 15.14 0.50
CA ALA A 486 24.24 14.58 0.16
C ALA A 486 24.01 14.55 -1.37
N LEU A 487 24.42 15.61 -2.08
CA LEU A 487 24.37 15.64 -3.56
C LEU A 487 25.30 14.58 -4.17
N ILE A 488 26.51 14.40 -3.61
CA ILE A 488 27.46 13.36 -4.04
C ILE A 488 26.88 11.97 -3.84
N GLY A 489 26.26 11.70 -2.68
CA GLY A 489 25.59 10.43 -2.39
C GLY A 489 24.50 10.13 -3.42
N SER A 490 23.57 11.07 -3.62
CA SER A 490 22.47 10.90 -4.57
C SER A 490 22.95 10.72 -6.02
N ALA A 491 23.99 11.45 -6.46
CA ALA A 491 24.50 11.33 -7.83
C ALA A 491 25.13 9.95 -8.13
N ARG A 492 25.58 9.23 -7.09
CA ARG A 492 26.22 7.90 -7.19
C ARG A 492 25.23 6.75 -7.21
N GLU A 493 23.97 6.98 -6.87
CA GLU A 493 22.95 5.93 -6.91
C GLU A 493 22.75 5.39 -8.34
N PRO A 494 22.52 4.07 -8.52
CA PRO A 494 22.37 3.45 -9.84
C PRO A 494 21.25 4.08 -10.70
N GLY A 495 20.20 4.60 -10.07
CA GLY A 495 19.07 5.28 -10.71
C GLY A 495 19.20 6.79 -10.89
N SER A 496 20.33 7.40 -10.50
CA SER A 496 20.51 8.85 -10.57
C SER A 496 20.46 9.37 -12.01
N CYS A 497 19.62 10.38 -12.24
CA CYS A 497 19.54 11.13 -13.50
C CYS A 497 20.61 12.24 -13.58
N ALA A 498 21.29 12.53 -12.48
CA ALA A 498 22.32 13.56 -12.38
C ALA A 498 23.74 12.94 -12.24
N GLN A 499 24.72 13.60 -12.85
CA GLN A 499 26.14 13.33 -12.65
C GLN A 499 26.85 14.62 -12.26
N LEU A 500 27.52 14.61 -11.10
CA LEU A 500 28.35 15.72 -10.68
C LEU A 500 29.67 15.70 -11.45
N VAL A 501 29.93 16.76 -12.22
CA VAL A 501 31.12 16.87 -13.07
C VAL A 501 32.12 17.90 -12.58
N LEU A 502 31.69 18.83 -11.71
CA LEU A 502 32.53 19.93 -11.26
C LEU A 502 32.06 20.49 -9.92
N VAL A 503 33.00 20.84 -9.05
CA VAL A 503 32.75 21.67 -7.86
C VAL A 503 33.62 22.93 -7.92
N ILE A 504 32.99 24.11 -7.86
CA ILE A 504 33.70 25.39 -7.86
C ILE A 504 33.54 26.03 -6.47
N SER A 505 34.65 26.47 -5.89
CA SER A 505 34.64 27.26 -4.66
C SER A 505 35.20 28.65 -4.89
N ASN A 506 34.62 29.65 -4.23
CA ASN A 506 35.15 31.02 -4.21
C ASN A 506 36.21 31.27 -3.11
N LYS A 507 36.57 30.23 -2.36
CA LYS A 507 37.61 30.22 -1.32
C LYS A 507 38.50 28.99 -1.48
N SER A 508 39.81 29.18 -1.33
CA SER A 508 40.76 28.06 -1.25
C SER A 508 40.65 27.34 0.10
N GLY A 509 41.05 26.07 0.14
CA GLY A 509 41.22 25.33 1.40
C GLY A 509 39.93 24.90 2.13
N VAL A 510 38.76 24.98 1.49
CA VAL A 510 37.49 24.55 2.11
C VAL A 510 37.34 23.03 2.11
N GLU A 511 36.70 22.47 3.14
CA GLU A 511 36.55 21.01 3.32
C GLU A 511 35.70 20.38 2.21
N GLU A 512 34.75 21.13 1.64
CA GLU A 512 33.90 20.70 0.52
C GLU A 512 34.72 20.38 -0.74
N LEU A 513 35.81 21.11 -1.00
CA LEU A 513 36.72 20.78 -2.12
C LEU A 513 37.45 19.47 -1.86
N ARG A 514 37.85 19.20 -0.60
CA ARG A 514 38.48 17.94 -0.22
C ARG A 514 37.49 16.78 -0.35
N ASN A 515 36.23 16.98 0.04
CA ASN A 515 35.17 15.98 -0.10
C ASN A 515 34.87 15.66 -1.57
N ALA A 516 34.82 16.68 -2.44
CA ALA A 516 34.67 16.49 -3.88
C ALA A 516 35.87 15.74 -4.50
N ALA A 517 37.09 16.11 -4.11
CA ALA A 517 38.31 15.45 -4.57
C ALA A 517 38.38 13.98 -4.13
N ARG A 518 38.05 13.67 -2.87
CA ARG A 518 37.89 12.29 -2.36
C ARG A 518 36.83 11.51 -3.14
N ALA A 519 35.81 12.20 -3.64
CA ALA A 519 34.77 11.61 -4.46
C ALA A 519 35.13 11.47 -5.95
N GLY A 520 36.34 11.86 -6.36
CA GLY A 520 36.81 11.82 -7.75
C GLY A 520 36.17 12.87 -8.66
N ILE A 521 35.61 13.95 -8.10
CA ILE A 521 34.98 15.02 -8.86
C ILE A 521 36.00 16.16 -9.06
N PRO A 522 36.22 16.65 -10.29
CA PRO A 522 37.07 17.80 -10.56
C PRO A 522 36.68 19.02 -9.73
N THR A 523 37.67 19.76 -9.23
CA THR A 523 37.44 20.96 -8.43
C THR A 523 38.18 22.17 -9.00
N ARG A 524 37.59 23.35 -8.87
CA ARG A 524 38.21 24.64 -9.26
C ARG A 524 38.03 25.65 -8.15
N VAL A 525 39.09 26.42 -7.90
CA VAL A 525 39.04 27.58 -6.99
C VAL A 525 39.11 28.84 -7.82
N ILE A 526 38.10 29.68 -7.71
CA ILE A 526 38.04 30.98 -8.37
C ILE A 526 37.93 32.03 -7.26
N ASP A 527 39.06 32.62 -6.87
CA ASP A 527 39.04 33.62 -5.79
C ASP A 527 38.48 34.94 -6.32
N HIS A 528 37.32 35.31 -5.80
CA HIS A 528 36.63 36.54 -6.12
C HIS A 528 37.44 37.82 -5.82
N LYS A 529 38.48 37.76 -4.98
CA LYS A 529 39.35 38.89 -4.66
C LYS A 529 40.28 39.28 -5.81
N LEU A 530 40.46 38.40 -6.79
CA LEU A 530 41.36 38.60 -7.92
C LEU A 530 40.71 39.35 -9.10
N TYR A 531 39.44 39.77 -8.96
CA TYR A 531 38.66 40.38 -10.04
C TYR A 531 38.22 41.79 -9.66
N GLY A 532 38.28 42.71 -10.62
CA GLY A 532 37.91 44.12 -10.41
C GLY A 532 36.40 44.35 -10.36
N SER A 533 35.61 43.41 -10.88
CA SER A 533 34.14 43.49 -10.85
C SER A 533 33.47 42.13 -10.66
N ARG A 534 32.22 42.16 -10.17
CA ARG A 534 31.36 40.97 -10.07
C ARG A 534 31.12 40.29 -11.42
N SER A 535 30.95 41.09 -12.47
CA SER A 535 30.70 40.55 -13.81
C SER A 535 31.90 39.76 -14.33
N GLU A 536 33.12 40.24 -14.08
CA GLU A 536 34.36 39.58 -14.48
C GLU A 536 34.58 38.25 -13.75
N PHE A 537 34.27 38.23 -12.46
CA PHE A 537 34.25 37.01 -11.64
C PHE A 537 33.24 35.98 -12.17
N ASP A 538 31.99 36.39 -12.41
CA ASP A 538 30.94 35.50 -12.89
C ASP A 538 31.23 34.99 -14.31
N SER A 539 31.79 35.84 -15.19
CA SER A 539 32.24 35.44 -16.53
C SER A 539 33.34 34.38 -16.48
N THR A 540 34.19 34.41 -15.45
CA THR A 540 35.20 33.36 -15.26
C THR A 540 34.57 32.04 -14.79
N ILE A 541 33.61 32.10 -13.86
CA ILE A 541 32.82 30.92 -13.47
C ILE A 541 32.14 30.32 -14.71
N ASP A 542 31.50 31.16 -15.52
CA ASP A 542 30.78 30.76 -16.72
C ASP A 542 31.65 30.02 -17.74
N ARG A 543 32.87 30.54 -18.03
CA ARG A 543 33.83 29.86 -18.91
C ARG A 543 34.20 28.46 -18.41
N VAL A 544 34.40 28.31 -17.09
CA VAL A 544 34.72 27.02 -16.48
C VAL A 544 33.51 26.07 -16.54
N LEU A 545 32.29 26.57 -16.36
CA LEU A 545 31.08 25.74 -16.51
C LEU A 545 30.91 25.24 -17.96
N GLU A 546 31.26 26.05 -18.96
CA GLU A 546 31.26 25.67 -20.37
C GLU A 546 32.33 24.62 -20.70
N GLU A 547 33.55 24.78 -20.17
CA GLU A 547 34.67 23.81 -20.32
C GLU A 547 34.25 22.40 -19.91
N PHE A 548 33.46 22.27 -18.83
CA PHE A 548 32.97 20.98 -18.31
C PHE A 548 31.62 20.54 -18.91
N SER A 549 31.08 21.29 -19.89
CA SER A 549 29.77 21.05 -20.52
C SER A 549 28.64 20.92 -19.49
N VAL A 550 28.60 21.82 -18.49
CA VAL A 550 27.61 21.78 -17.42
C VAL A 550 26.22 22.11 -17.95
N GLU A 551 25.22 21.35 -17.49
CA GLU A 551 23.82 21.49 -17.89
C GLU A 551 22.94 22.05 -16.77
N LEU A 552 23.33 21.84 -15.50
CA LEU A 552 22.62 22.32 -14.30
C LEU A 552 23.59 22.76 -13.20
N ILE A 553 23.23 23.79 -12.44
CA ILE A 553 24.03 24.38 -11.37
C ILE A 553 23.30 24.26 -10.03
N CYS A 554 23.97 23.72 -9.01
CA CYS A 554 23.48 23.68 -7.64
C CYS A 554 24.28 24.64 -6.75
N LEU A 555 23.59 25.53 -6.03
CA LEU A 555 24.20 26.39 -5.02
C LEU A 555 24.13 25.69 -3.66
N SER A 556 25.27 25.20 -3.18
CA SER A 556 25.38 24.55 -1.88
C SER A 556 26.12 25.45 -0.91
N GLY A 557 25.40 26.32 -0.22
CA GLY A 557 26.00 27.30 0.70
C GLY A 557 26.88 28.33 -0.02
N PHE A 558 26.59 28.61 -1.30
CA PHE A 558 27.29 29.64 -2.06
C PHE A 558 26.79 31.03 -1.64
N THR A 559 27.66 31.82 -1.03
CA THR A 559 27.29 33.06 -0.32
C THR A 559 27.46 34.32 -1.17
N ARG A 560 27.91 34.20 -2.42
CA ARG A 560 28.14 35.34 -3.32
C ARG A 560 26.91 35.61 -4.18
N VAL A 561 26.59 36.89 -4.34
CA VAL A 561 25.53 37.34 -5.25
C VAL A 561 26.03 37.24 -6.69
N LEU A 562 25.29 36.51 -7.52
CA LEU A 562 25.54 36.37 -8.97
C LEU A 562 24.98 37.59 -9.73
N SER A 563 25.64 37.99 -10.81
CA SER A 563 25.23 39.09 -11.68
C SER A 563 23.98 38.76 -12.50
N SER A 564 23.27 39.81 -12.93
CA SER A 564 22.08 39.68 -13.77
C SER A 564 22.40 39.09 -15.15
N ALA A 565 23.62 39.28 -15.67
CA ALA A 565 24.07 38.64 -16.91
C ALA A 565 24.17 37.12 -16.75
N PHE A 566 24.80 36.66 -15.67
CA PHE A 566 24.93 35.24 -15.35
C PHE A 566 23.58 34.55 -15.16
N LEU A 567 22.70 35.16 -14.34
CA LEU A 567 21.37 34.62 -14.07
C LEU A 567 20.45 34.57 -15.31
N ARG A 568 20.61 35.50 -16.27
CA ARG A 568 19.88 35.45 -17.55
C ARG A 568 20.34 34.28 -18.40
N LYS A 569 21.66 34.05 -18.49
CA LYS A 569 22.25 32.96 -19.29
C LYS A 569 21.84 31.59 -18.76
N TRP A 570 21.84 31.41 -17.43
CA TRP A 570 21.54 30.15 -16.76
C TRP A 570 20.10 30.08 -16.22
N LYS A 571 19.18 30.86 -16.78
CA LYS A 571 17.77 30.91 -16.36
C LYS A 571 17.14 29.50 -16.40
N GLY A 572 16.54 29.08 -15.29
CA GLY A 572 15.91 27.75 -15.17
C GLY A 572 16.90 26.59 -15.00
N LYS A 573 18.20 26.87 -14.88
CA LYS A 573 19.26 25.88 -14.69
C LYS A 573 20.02 26.04 -13.37
N ILE A 574 19.60 26.94 -12.50
CA ILE A 574 20.23 27.16 -11.19
C ILE A 574 19.25 26.78 -10.09
N LEU A 575 19.64 25.85 -9.23
CA LEU A 575 18.91 25.43 -8.05
C LEU A 575 19.63 25.88 -6.78
N ASN A 576 18.85 26.32 -5.78
CA ASN A 576 19.36 26.68 -4.47
C ASN A 576 18.44 26.14 -3.37
N ALA A 577 19.03 25.73 -2.25
CA ALA A 577 18.31 25.34 -1.05
C ALA A 577 18.39 26.44 0.00
N SER A 578 17.28 26.75 0.66
CA SER A 578 17.19 27.73 1.73
C SER A 578 16.64 27.10 3.01
N PRO A 579 17.32 27.24 4.16
CA PRO A 579 16.93 26.62 5.43
C PRO A 579 15.75 27.34 6.11
N SER A 580 14.88 27.99 5.33
CA SER A 580 13.68 28.69 5.81
C SER A 580 12.52 28.50 4.84
N LEU A 581 11.31 28.51 5.39
CA LEU A 581 10.05 28.53 4.64
C LEU A 581 9.73 30.01 4.35
N SER A 582 10.19 30.58 3.22
CA SER A 582 9.87 31.97 2.86
C SER A 582 9.66 32.19 1.36
N PRO A 583 8.66 33.00 0.93
CA PRO A 583 7.62 33.65 1.73
C PRO A 583 6.29 32.87 1.67
N LEU A 584 5.78 32.53 2.85
CA LEU A 584 4.35 32.41 3.10
C LEU A 584 3.72 33.80 3.40
N ILE A 585 4.48 34.90 3.30
CA ILE A 585 4.02 36.27 3.58
C ILE A 585 4.77 37.25 2.66
N GLU A 586 4.06 37.90 1.73
CA GLU A 586 4.50 39.18 1.15
C GLU A 586 4.26 40.24 2.21
N ASP A 587 5.30 40.68 2.92
CA ASP A 587 5.40 42.07 3.38
C ASP A 587 6.82 42.37 3.84
N GLY A 588 7.35 43.49 3.34
CA GLY A 588 8.73 43.87 3.48
C GLY A 588 9.08 44.26 4.91
N SER A 589 9.93 43.47 5.57
CA SER A 589 10.87 43.98 6.57
C SER A 589 12.05 43.02 6.73
N THR A 590 13.25 43.60 6.78
CA THR A 590 14.51 42.88 6.99
C THR A 590 14.78 42.81 8.48
N HIS A 591 15.10 41.62 8.98
CA HIS A 591 15.60 41.36 10.34
C HIS A 591 14.70 41.87 11.48
N GLN A 592 13.69 41.08 11.88
CA GLN A 592 13.21 41.08 13.26
C GLN A 592 12.98 39.65 13.75
N GLU A 593 13.27 39.47 15.03
CA GLU A 593 13.16 38.26 15.86
C GLU A 593 11.78 37.58 15.79
N PRO A 594 11.68 36.29 16.21
CA PRO A 594 10.47 35.51 16.00
C PRO A 594 9.31 36.08 16.84
N LEU A 595 8.34 36.69 16.15
CA LEU A 595 7.06 37.07 16.73
C LEU A 595 6.34 35.83 17.28
N GLU A 596 5.91 35.95 18.54
CA GLU A 596 5.07 35.03 19.27
C GLU A 596 3.78 34.75 18.47
N GLY A 597 3.68 33.57 17.87
CA GLY A 597 2.51 33.19 17.08
C GLY A 597 2.63 31.80 16.44
N GLY A 598 2.32 30.76 17.21
CA GLY A 598 1.54 29.58 16.75
C GLY A 598 1.98 28.71 15.56
N PHE A 599 3.11 28.89 14.88
CA PHE A 599 3.52 27.99 13.79
C PHE A 599 4.38 26.82 14.29
N LYS A 600 3.82 25.59 14.28
CA LYS A 600 4.48 24.31 14.63
C LYS A 600 5.32 23.68 13.50
N VAL A 601 5.65 24.42 12.44
CA VAL A 601 6.25 23.84 11.22
C VAL A 601 7.62 24.45 10.93
N THR A 602 8.64 23.61 10.84
CA THR A 602 10.01 23.95 10.43
C THR A 602 10.37 23.15 9.18
N GLY A 603 10.94 23.77 8.15
CA GLY A 603 11.26 23.08 6.89
C GLY A 603 12.29 23.81 6.02
N CYS A 604 12.58 23.22 4.85
CA CYS A 604 13.54 23.73 3.87
C CYS A 604 12.85 23.95 2.52
N THR A 605 13.28 24.99 1.80
CA THR A 605 12.78 25.30 0.46
C THR A 605 13.88 25.09 -0.58
N VAL A 606 13.60 24.34 -1.65
CA VAL A 606 14.45 24.30 -2.84
C VAL A 606 13.78 25.11 -3.96
N HIS A 607 14.53 25.96 -4.65
CA HIS A 607 13.95 26.87 -5.64
C HIS A 607 14.89 27.12 -6.82
N PHE A 608 14.31 27.54 -7.94
CA PHE A 608 15.07 28.07 -9.07
C PHE A 608 15.50 29.52 -8.78
N VAL A 609 16.74 29.86 -9.12
CA VAL A 609 17.28 31.22 -8.96
C VAL A 609 16.99 32.06 -10.23
N LEU A 610 16.28 33.18 -10.08
CA LEU A 610 15.87 34.06 -11.19
C LEU A 610 16.33 35.51 -11.00
N VAL A 611 16.29 36.28 -12.10
CA VAL A 611 16.52 37.73 -12.11
C VAL A 611 15.27 38.44 -11.62
N SER A 612 15.43 39.33 -10.63
CA SER A 612 14.34 40.19 -10.16
C SER A 612 13.98 41.27 -11.20
N GLY A 613 12.69 41.43 -11.49
CA GLY A 613 12.17 42.58 -12.25
C GLY A 613 12.09 43.82 -11.35
N LEU A 614 12.56 44.97 -11.85
CA LEU A 614 12.67 46.24 -11.11
C LEU A 614 11.30 46.81 -10.66
N ARG A 615 11.20 47.23 -9.40
CA ARG A 615 10.61 48.52 -9.02
C ARG A 615 11.74 49.37 -8.42
N ALA A 616 11.84 50.63 -8.85
CA ALA A 616 12.88 51.55 -8.43
C ALA A 616 12.89 51.72 -6.90
N GLY A 617 14.05 51.52 -6.26
CA GLY A 617 14.27 51.96 -4.87
C GLY A 617 15.00 51.00 -3.92
N THR A 618 15.06 49.69 -4.21
CA THR A 618 15.75 48.74 -3.30
C THR A 618 16.66 47.78 -4.05
N ALA A 619 17.94 47.76 -3.65
CA ALA A 619 18.98 46.95 -4.24
C ALA A 619 18.65 45.45 -4.21
N GLY A 620 18.47 44.89 -5.40
CA GLY A 620 18.68 43.49 -5.80
C GLY A 620 18.49 42.39 -4.75
N LYS A 621 17.23 42.04 -4.45
CA LYS A 621 16.87 40.69 -4.00
C LYS A 621 16.17 39.96 -5.15
N GLY A 622 16.72 38.83 -5.59
CA GLY A 622 16.10 37.98 -6.61
C GLY A 622 14.78 37.40 -6.11
N ILE A 623 13.77 37.33 -6.97
CA ILE A 623 12.51 36.64 -6.68
C ILE A 623 12.76 35.13 -6.84
N SER A 624 12.42 34.37 -5.81
CA SER A 624 12.49 32.90 -5.78
C SER A 624 11.11 32.29 -6.03
N PHE A 625 11.01 31.26 -6.88
CA PHE A 625 9.78 30.48 -7.11
C PHE A 625 10.00 28.99 -6.77
N PHE A 626 8.99 28.38 -6.14
CA PHE A 626 9.12 27.27 -5.18
C PHE A 626 9.08 25.87 -5.80
N LEU A 627 9.94 24.98 -5.31
CA LEU A 627 9.68 23.55 -5.15
C LEU A 627 9.40 23.32 -3.65
N PHE A 628 8.16 22.93 -3.31
CA PHE A 628 7.76 22.81 -1.90
C PHE A 628 8.11 21.43 -1.33
N PHE A 629 8.79 21.41 -0.18
CA PHE A 629 8.99 20.21 0.63
C PHE A 629 8.68 20.56 2.09
N LEU A 630 7.75 19.82 2.70
CA LEU A 630 7.36 19.95 4.10
C LEU A 630 7.67 18.65 4.83
N GLU A 631 8.40 18.74 5.94
CA GLU A 631 8.45 17.72 6.98
C GLU A 631 7.73 18.23 8.25
N THR A 632 7.04 17.34 8.94
CA THR A 632 6.46 17.47 10.29
C THR A 632 6.81 16.17 11.02
N GLU A 633 7.17 16.05 12.31
CA GLU A 633 7.10 16.92 13.48
C GLU A 633 8.14 16.41 14.52
N THR A 634 8.28 17.15 15.63
CA THR A 634 9.05 16.89 16.88
C THR A 634 10.48 17.46 16.99
N GLY A 635 10.60 18.50 17.82
CA GLY A 635 11.76 18.79 18.67
C GLY A 635 13.03 19.25 17.98
N ARG A 636 13.23 20.58 17.90
CA ARG A 636 14.56 21.25 17.77
C ARG A 636 15.56 20.57 16.82
N GLY A 637 15.07 20.00 15.72
CA GLY A 637 15.88 19.39 14.66
C GLY A 637 16.58 20.48 13.86
N ASN A 638 17.87 20.29 13.59
CA ASN A 638 18.74 21.31 13.03
C ASN A 638 18.23 21.68 11.61
N ARG A 639 17.93 22.95 11.32
CA ARG A 639 17.39 23.42 10.00
C ARG A 639 18.22 22.96 8.79
N ASN A 640 19.48 22.61 9.03
CA ASN A 640 20.40 22.07 8.04
C ASN A 640 20.08 20.64 7.61
N GLU A 641 19.48 19.80 8.46
CA GLU A 641 19.18 18.38 8.14
C GLU A 641 18.07 18.24 7.09
N ALA A 642 17.03 19.07 7.16
CA ALA A 642 15.97 19.09 6.15
C ALA A 642 16.50 19.45 4.74
N ALA A 643 17.53 20.30 4.66
CA ALA A 643 18.18 20.64 3.40
C ALA A 643 19.02 19.49 2.82
N LEU A 644 19.55 18.61 3.67
CA LEU A 644 20.30 17.42 3.24
C LEU A 644 19.40 16.40 2.54
N SER A 645 18.13 16.32 2.92
CA SER A 645 17.13 15.43 2.29
C SER A 645 16.46 16.07 1.06
N ALA A 646 16.03 17.33 1.16
CA ALA A 646 15.23 17.97 0.12
C ALA A 646 16.04 18.33 -1.14
N PHE A 647 17.29 18.77 -0.99
CA PHE A 647 18.07 19.28 -2.13
C PHE A 647 18.46 18.20 -3.16
N PRO A 648 18.95 17.01 -2.76
CA PRO A 648 19.20 15.93 -3.71
C PRO A 648 17.94 15.45 -4.44
N ARG A 649 16.81 15.41 -3.74
CA ARG A 649 15.53 14.99 -4.35
C ARG A 649 15.04 15.98 -5.41
N ALA A 650 15.13 17.28 -5.12
CA ALA A 650 14.84 18.33 -6.08
C ALA A 650 15.78 18.29 -7.30
N LEU A 651 17.07 17.99 -7.08
CA LEU A 651 18.03 17.80 -8.16
C LEU A 651 17.60 16.66 -9.10
N GLN A 652 17.20 15.50 -8.56
CA GLN A 652 16.77 14.37 -9.39
C GLN A 652 15.49 14.68 -10.19
N LEU A 653 14.53 15.39 -9.60
CA LEU A 653 13.30 15.81 -10.29
C LEU A 653 13.58 16.74 -11.48
N VAL A 654 14.54 17.66 -11.33
CA VAL A 654 14.92 18.58 -12.40
C VAL A 654 15.79 17.86 -13.44
N ALA A 655 16.75 17.04 -13.01
CA ALA A 655 17.62 16.28 -13.91
C ALA A 655 16.88 15.22 -14.74
N SER A 656 15.81 14.62 -14.20
CA SER A 656 14.95 13.69 -14.94
C SER A 656 13.98 14.38 -15.91
N GLY A 657 13.87 15.72 -15.84
CA GLY A 657 12.87 16.49 -16.58
C GLY A 657 11.44 16.37 -16.01
N ALA A 658 11.27 15.80 -14.82
CA ALA A 658 9.98 15.74 -14.12
C ALA A 658 9.53 17.11 -13.61
N ALA A 659 10.47 18.02 -13.34
CA ALA A 659 10.22 19.42 -13.01
C ALA A 659 11.10 20.35 -13.83
N TRP A 660 10.55 21.45 -14.34
CA TRP A 660 11.32 22.49 -15.02
C TRP A 660 10.72 23.88 -14.78
N LEU A 661 11.49 24.93 -15.08
CA LEU A 661 10.98 26.29 -15.04
C LEU A 661 10.20 26.61 -16.34
N GLY A 662 8.90 26.86 -16.23
CA GLY A 662 8.04 27.26 -17.35
C GLY A 662 8.23 28.71 -17.80
N ALA A 663 7.66 29.06 -18.96
CA ALA A 663 7.81 30.37 -19.60
C ALA A 663 7.38 31.57 -18.72
N HIS A 664 6.41 31.36 -17.82
CA HIS A 664 5.89 32.38 -16.90
C HIS A 664 6.62 32.42 -15.54
N GLY A 665 7.81 31.79 -15.42
CA GLY A 665 8.55 31.75 -14.15
C GLY A 665 7.95 30.83 -13.09
N ARG A 666 6.96 30.00 -13.46
CA ARG A 666 6.35 28.98 -12.58
C ARG A 666 7.02 27.63 -12.80
N THR A 667 7.18 26.86 -11.73
CA THR A 667 7.60 25.46 -11.80
C THR A 667 6.52 24.64 -12.52
N CYS A 668 6.88 24.04 -13.64
CA CYS A 668 6.05 23.11 -14.39
C CYS A 668 6.46 21.68 -14.06
N TRP A 669 5.48 20.77 -14.08
CA TRP A 669 5.65 19.37 -13.74
C TRP A 669 5.22 18.51 -14.91
N ARG A 670 5.98 17.44 -15.18
CA ARG A 670 5.61 16.44 -16.17
C ARG A 670 4.52 15.58 -15.53
N ARG A 671 3.30 15.69 -16.06
CA ARG A 671 2.14 14.89 -15.61
C ARG A 671 2.38 13.40 -15.83
#